data_AF-A0A284QZR8-F1
#
_entry.id   AF-A0A284QZR8-F1
#
_cell.length_a   1.000
_cell.length_b   1.000
_cell.length_c   1.000
_cell.angle_alpha   90.00
_cell.angle_beta   90.00
_cell.angle_gamma   90.00
#
_symmetry.space_group_name_H-M   'P 1'
#
loop_
_entity.id
_entity.type
_entity.pdbx_description
1 polymer ?
#
loop_
_entity_poly.entity_id
_entity_poly.type
_entity_poly.pdbx_seq_one_letter_code
_entity_poly.pdbx_strand_id
1 'polypeptide(L)'
;MVSAPESKDNSAEAGSCRWWHLQPSEWDVLVFSTALKLLLFPAYRSTDFEVHRNWLAITHSLPISQWYYDTTSEWTLDYPPFFAYFEKLLSIPASFIDPKIVDLHNLNYDSWSVIAYQRFTVLATELVLGAALLRFIRDAIDPRMQRIISASLFLHPGFLIVDHMHFQYNGFMFGILLWSILMARNGNRLASGILFAVLLNFKHIYMYLAPAYFVYLLGSFCFSSSGEIHIKNFLSLANSVIAVFLVSLGPFIVMGQLPQLLSRLFPFTRGLNHAYWAPNVWALVTFADRVLLRYAERIGADVSIHGPGVTSTSRGLVGDTVFAVLPNVQPIHTFTLTLAFQSVVLLKLWFNPTYKSFLTALTLCGYASYLFGWHVHEKAVLLVLVPLSLLAAERQAYFRTFIIASVSGIFSLFPLLFTPAESLIEVLYSALWLLFVYQPLSRRVYESLFYVILDILEKLYLAGFLLLQLFVSFYPMLTAYTQRCEPSSDIPCDPSSLAKMEFLPLMATSLRRQIRERRSYVYAKSLEAQERQTYERKQQLKDALNNGKSLATELKKDAKRLGKELEFDEAQTDPTTHVDNEYSRAGISDPKIVITTSRDPSSKLLQFSKEIRLVFPNSHRINRGNYVVKELADACRANDVTDLIVLHEHRGKPDAMIVSHFPHGPTVYFTLSNVALRHDIATYQNSTVSEQYPHLIFENFSSKLGERVRDVLKHLFPVPKEDSKRVMTFANEDDFISFRHHVFVKIPRQVQLAEVGPRFEMKPYEIRQGTIEQAEAEREWVLAHYSRTAKKRSMLSDSRPGPSKKSKR
;
A
#
# COMPACT_ATOMS: atom_id res chain seq x y z
N MET A 1 -65.53 -40.66 27.12
CA MET A 1 -65.40 -39.99 28.42
C MET A 1 -64.03 -40.33 28.98
N VAL A 2 -63.05 -39.46 28.76
CA VAL A 2 -61.74 -39.52 29.42
C VAL A 2 -61.48 -38.11 29.90
N SER A 3 -61.36 -37.99 31.22
CA SER A 3 -61.15 -36.81 32.02
C SER A 3 -59.80 -36.14 31.72
N ALA A 4 -59.83 -34.81 31.71
CA ALA A 4 -58.67 -33.93 31.63
C ALA A 4 -57.63 -34.18 32.74
N PRO A 5 -56.35 -33.89 32.51
CA PRO A 5 -55.44 -33.46 33.55
C PRO A 5 -55.19 -31.95 33.46
N GLU A 6 -55.55 -31.32 34.58
CA GLU A 6 -55.10 -30.07 35.18
C GLU A 6 -54.04 -29.21 34.45
N SER A 7 -54.44 -27.96 34.24
CA SER A 7 -53.60 -26.79 34.06
C SER A 7 -52.61 -26.63 35.22
N LYS A 8 -51.33 -26.86 34.97
CA LYS A 8 -50.26 -26.24 35.76
C LYS A 8 -50.02 -24.84 35.24
N ASP A 9 -50.65 -23.87 35.91
CA ASP A 9 -50.17 -22.50 36.00
C ASP A 9 -48.71 -22.52 36.48
N ASN A 10 -47.76 -22.43 35.54
CA ASN A 10 -46.42 -21.95 35.82
C ASN A 10 -46.36 -20.48 35.39
N SER A 11 -47.10 -19.64 36.11
CA SER A 11 -46.93 -18.20 36.06
C SER A 11 -45.64 -17.83 36.80
N ALA A 12 -44.72 -17.26 36.03
CA ALA A 12 -43.83 -16.18 36.46
C ALA A 12 -42.89 -16.40 37.65
N GLU A 13 -41.95 -17.35 37.55
CA GLU A 13 -40.64 -17.26 38.23
C GLU A 13 -39.48 -17.64 37.28
N ALA A 14 -39.43 -17.02 36.10
CA ALA A 14 -38.20 -16.98 35.31
C ALA A 14 -37.40 -15.75 35.75
N GLY A 15 -36.47 -15.97 36.69
CA GLY A 15 -35.56 -14.94 37.19
C GLY A 15 -34.97 -14.12 36.05
N SER A 16 -35.06 -12.80 36.18
CA SER A 16 -34.46 -11.80 35.30
C SER A 16 -32.95 -12.01 35.19
N CYS A 17 -32.53 -12.91 34.29
CA CYS A 17 -31.14 -13.10 33.97
C CYS A 17 -30.72 -11.88 33.15
N ARG A 18 -30.13 -10.90 33.84
CA ARG A 18 -29.59 -9.67 33.25
C ARG A 18 -28.80 -10.00 31.99
N TRP A 19 -29.13 -9.37 30.86
CA TRP A 19 -28.57 -9.73 29.53
C TRP A 19 -27.04 -9.59 29.46
N TRP A 20 -26.45 -8.80 30.37
CA TRP A 20 -25.01 -8.58 30.52
C TRP A 20 -24.29 -9.63 31.38
N HIS A 21 -25.01 -10.58 32.00
CA HIS A 21 -24.35 -11.66 32.72
C HIS A 21 -23.71 -12.62 31.73
N LEU A 22 -22.38 -12.76 31.81
CA LEU A 22 -21.59 -13.67 31.00
C LEU A 22 -21.63 -15.09 31.57
N GLN A 23 -21.81 -16.07 30.70
CA GLN A 23 -21.63 -17.50 31.02
C GLN A 23 -20.13 -17.85 30.98
N PRO A 24 -19.69 -18.96 31.62
CA PRO A 24 -18.27 -19.35 31.62
C PRO A 24 -17.66 -19.44 30.21
N SER A 25 -18.36 -20.04 29.26
CA SER A 25 -17.88 -20.13 27.87
C SER A 25 -17.79 -18.78 27.15
N GLU A 26 -18.61 -17.80 27.55
CA GLU A 26 -18.56 -16.44 27.00
C GLU A 26 -17.39 -15.65 27.62
N TRP A 27 -17.09 -15.90 28.90
CA TRP A 27 -15.86 -15.43 29.55
C TRP A 27 -14.61 -15.99 28.88
N ASP A 28 -14.58 -17.30 28.61
CA ASP A 28 -13.44 -17.96 27.98
C ASP A 28 -13.13 -17.34 26.62
N VAL A 29 -14.16 -17.10 25.79
CA VAL A 29 -14.01 -16.45 24.47
C VAL A 29 -13.51 -15.01 24.63
N LEU A 30 -14.06 -14.24 25.56
CA LEU A 30 -13.66 -12.85 25.79
C LEU A 30 -12.20 -12.75 26.28
N VAL A 31 -11.83 -13.58 27.25
CA VAL A 31 -10.47 -13.62 27.82
C VAL A 31 -9.47 -14.09 26.77
N PHE A 32 -9.78 -15.17 26.04
CA PHE A 32 -8.91 -15.68 24.98
C PHE A 32 -8.69 -14.64 23.87
N SER A 33 -9.77 -14.04 23.37
CA SER A 33 -9.72 -12.98 22.35
C SER A 33 -8.89 -11.79 22.83
N THR A 34 -9.13 -11.34 24.05
CA THR A 34 -8.43 -10.20 24.66
C THR A 34 -6.94 -10.49 24.82
N ALA A 35 -6.58 -11.65 25.38
CA ALA A 35 -5.20 -12.05 25.57
C ALA A 35 -4.44 -12.14 24.24
N LEU A 36 -5.06 -12.75 23.22
CA LEU A 36 -4.47 -12.82 21.88
C LEU A 36 -4.25 -11.43 21.28
N LYS A 37 -5.25 -10.54 21.35
CA LYS A 37 -5.15 -9.18 20.80
C LYS A 37 -4.12 -8.32 21.54
N LEU A 38 -3.99 -8.48 22.85
CA LEU A 38 -2.94 -7.82 23.64
C LEU A 38 -1.53 -8.26 23.21
N LEU A 39 -1.33 -9.54 22.91
CA LEU A 39 -0.05 -10.06 22.40
C LEU A 39 0.31 -9.49 21.02
N LEU A 40 -0.68 -9.02 20.24
CA LEU A 40 -0.48 -8.42 18.92
C LEU A 40 -0.17 -6.92 18.97
N PHE A 41 -0.09 -6.29 20.15
CA PHE A 41 0.24 -4.85 20.24
C PHE A 41 1.56 -4.47 19.53
N PRO A 42 2.65 -5.28 19.60
CA PRO A 42 3.90 -5.01 18.89
C PRO A 42 3.86 -5.34 17.39
N ALA A 43 2.78 -5.92 16.87
CA ALA A 43 2.70 -6.35 15.47
C ALA A 43 2.69 -5.16 14.51
N TYR A 44 2.91 -5.46 13.22
CA TYR A 44 2.83 -4.51 12.12
C TYR A 44 1.67 -3.51 12.24
N ARG A 45 1.93 -2.24 11.90
CA ARG A 45 0.95 -1.15 11.84
C ARG A 45 1.00 -0.51 10.45
N SER A 46 -0.17 -0.28 9.86
CA SER A 46 -0.26 0.36 8.54
C SER A 46 -0.22 1.88 8.64
N THR A 47 -0.24 2.56 7.50
CA THR A 47 -0.44 4.02 7.42
C THR A 47 -1.72 4.48 8.12
N ASP A 48 -2.76 3.63 8.18
CA ASP A 48 -4.02 3.97 8.86
C ASP A 48 -3.80 4.26 10.36
N PHE A 49 -2.79 3.67 10.99
CA PHE A 49 -2.41 3.97 12.38
C PHE A 49 -2.06 5.44 12.57
N GLU A 50 -1.20 5.96 11.69
CA GLU A 50 -0.77 7.34 11.67
C GLU A 50 -1.91 8.29 11.28
N VAL A 51 -2.77 7.89 10.33
CA VAL A 51 -3.97 8.63 9.95
C VAL A 51 -4.87 8.88 11.16
N HIS A 52 -5.21 7.82 11.90
CA HIS A 52 -6.03 7.95 13.10
C HIS A 52 -5.35 8.76 14.20
N ARG A 53 -4.03 8.64 14.35
CA ARG A 53 -3.30 9.47 15.32
C ARG A 53 -3.37 10.95 14.92
N ASN A 54 -3.21 11.27 13.64
CA ASN A 54 -3.38 12.62 13.14
C ASN A 54 -4.82 13.14 13.33
N TRP A 55 -5.84 12.30 13.18
CA TRP A 55 -7.23 12.69 13.45
C TRP A 55 -7.47 13.00 14.93
N LEU A 56 -6.85 12.26 15.86
CA LEU A 56 -6.84 12.63 17.28
C LEU A 56 -6.24 14.03 17.48
N ALA A 57 -5.12 14.32 16.83
CA ALA A 57 -4.46 15.63 16.92
C ALA A 57 -5.31 16.77 16.33
N ILE A 58 -5.87 16.60 15.13
CA ILE A 58 -6.77 17.57 14.46
C ILE A 58 -7.94 17.89 15.37
N THR A 59 -8.65 16.86 15.83
CA THR A 59 -9.88 17.05 16.60
C THR A 59 -9.57 17.64 17.98
N HIS A 60 -8.46 17.25 18.61
CA HIS A 60 -8.03 17.81 19.88
C HIS A 60 -7.68 19.29 19.80
N SER A 61 -6.79 19.63 18.87
CA SER A 61 -6.02 20.87 18.88
C SER A 61 -6.64 21.98 18.03
N LEU A 62 -7.52 21.66 17.08
CA LEU A 62 -8.18 22.65 16.22
C LEU A 62 -9.65 22.86 16.60
N PRO A 63 -10.20 24.08 16.38
CA PRO A 63 -11.63 24.31 16.44
C PRO A 63 -12.36 23.52 15.35
N ILE A 64 -13.64 23.18 15.60
CA ILE A 64 -14.48 22.37 14.68
C ILE A 64 -14.51 22.95 13.26
N SER A 65 -14.46 24.29 13.13
CA SER A 65 -14.42 24.99 11.85
C SER A 65 -13.19 24.71 11.00
N GLN A 66 -12.14 24.09 11.55
CA GLN A 66 -10.90 23.79 10.82
C GLN A 66 -10.70 22.30 10.55
N TRP A 67 -11.52 21.41 11.14
CA TRP A 67 -11.32 19.95 11.06
C TRP A 67 -11.21 19.40 9.64
N TYR A 68 -12.01 19.91 8.70
CA TYR A 68 -12.02 19.45 7.30
C TYR A 68 -11.22 20.37 6.34
N TYR A 69 -10.60 21.43 6.87
CA TYR A 69 -9.76 22.37 6.13
C TYR A 69 -8.27 22.19 6.43
N ASP A 70 -7.91 21.54 7.53
CA ASP A 70 -6.51 21.29 7.85
C ASP A 70 -5.80 20.52 6.72
N THR A 71 -4.60 21.00 6.40
CA THR A 71 -3.68 20.39 5.44
C THR A 71 -2.26 20.36 6.01
N THR A 72 -2.13 20.39 7.34
CA THR A 72 -0.83 20.38 8.01
C THR A 72 -0.09 19.06 7.74
N SER A 73 -0.86 17.98 7.56
CA SER A 73 -0.37 16.69 7.08
C SER A 73 -1.14 16.24 5.84
N GLU A 74 -0.61 15.23 5.15
CA GLU A 74 -1.32 14.56 4.05
C GLU A 74 -2.53 13.73 4.53
N TRP A 75 -2.60 13.42 5.83
CA TRP A 75 -3.60 12.57 6.45
C TRP A 75 -4.84 13.36 6.87
N THR A 76 -5.60 13.86 5.90
CA THR A 76 -6.78 14.68 6.15
C THR A 76 -7.95 13.88 6.73
N LEU A 77 -8.87 14.59 7.39
CA LEU A 77 -10.08 14.00 7.96
C LEU A 77 -11.09 13.64 6.86
N ASP A 78 -11.22 12.35 6.57
CA ASP A 78 -12.00 11.85 5.43
C ASP A 78 -13.28 11.10 5.83
N TYR A 79 -13.60 11.05 7.13
CA TYR A 79 -14.79 10.36 7.66
C TYR A 79 -15.89 11.37 8.06
N PRO A 80 -17.17 10.96 8.11
CA PRO A 80 -18.25 11.87 8.44
C PRO A 80 -18.23 12.30 9.92
N PRO A 81 -18.99 13.36 10.29
CA PRO A 81 -18.77 14.05 11.57
C PRO A 81 -18.90 13.22 12.84
N PHE A 82 -19.75 12.19 12.90
CA PHE A 82 -19.82 11.35 14.11
C PHE A 82 -18.51 10.62 14.38
N PHE A 83 -17.77 10.25 13.34
CA PHE A 83 -16.45 9.69 13.52
C PHE A 83 -15.44 10.74 14.02
N ALA A 84 -15.53 11.96 13.51
CA ALA A 84 -14.69 13.07 13.98
C ALA A 84 -14.96 13.40 15.46
N TYR A 85 -16.23 13.39 15.89
CA TYR A 85 -16.59 13.54 17.30
C TYR A 85 -16.12 12.35 18.15
N PHE A 86 -16.11 11.15 17.60
CA PHE A 86 -15.54 9.98 18.26
C PHE A 86 -14.02 10.10 18.43
N GLU A 87 -13.28 10.53 17.41
CA GLU A 87 -11.86 10.85 17.53
C GLU A 87 -11.63 11.98 18.54
N LYS A 88 -12.49 13.01 18.56
CA LYS A 88 -12.43 14.05 19.60
C LYS A 88 -12.55 13.46 21.00
N LEU A 89 -13.51 12.56 21.22
CA LEU A 89 -13.72 11.90 22.50
C LEU A 89 -12.50 11.06 22.90
N LEU A 90 -11.92 10.32 21.97
CA LEU A 90 -10.68 9.56 22.19
C LEU A 90 -9.46 10.47 22.38
N SER A 91 -9.45 11.68 21.83
CA SER A 91 -8.30 12.57 21.98
C SER A 91 -8.12 13.11 23.40
N ILE A 92 -9.21 13.17 24.19
CA ILE A 92 -9.20 13.68 25.56
C ILE A 92 -8.31 12.80 26.47
N PRO A 93 -8.57 11.49 26.66
CA PRO A 93 -7.68 10.64 27.43
C PRO A 93 -6.29 10.50 26.79
N ALA A 94 -6.18 10.56 25.46
CA ALA A 94 -4.89 10.54 24.78
C ALA A 94 -3.97 11.67 25.27
N SER A 95 -4.51 12.89 25.39
CA SER A 95 -3.76 14.07 25.84
C SER A 95 -3.21 13.94 27.27
N PHE A 96 -3.90 13.19 28.14
CA PHE A 96 -3.46 12.94 29.51
C PHE A 96 -2.42 11.82 29.61
N ILE A 97 -2.53 10.80 28.75
CA ILE A 97 -1.61 9.65 28.73
C ILE A 97 -0.28 10.05 28.11
N ASP A 98 -0.32 10.71 26.96
CA ASP A 98 0.83 11.25 26.28
C ASP A 98 0.43 12.46 25.43
N PRO A 99 0.75 13.69 25.89
CA PRO A 99 0.42 14.93 25.20
C PRO A 99 0.95 14.98 23.75
N LYS A 100 2.00 14.21 23.41
CA LYS A 100 2.56 14.18 22.06
C LYS A 100 1.69 13.43 21.04
N ILE A 101 0.71 12.65 21.50
CA ILE A 101 -0.26 11.97 20.61
C ILE A 101 -1.12 13.00 19.87
N VAL A 102 -1.49 14.08 20.56
CA VAL A 102 -2.41 15.10 20.06
C VAL A 102 -1.70 16.32 19.45
N ASP A 103 -0.38 16.24 19.29
CA ASP A 103 0.41 17.27 18.62
C ASP A 103 0.29 17.12 17.09
N LEU A 104 -0.18 18.18 16.43
CA LEU A 104 -0.39 18.27 14.98
C LEU A 104 0.90 18.14 14.19
N HIS A 105 2.03 18.61 14.73
CA HIS A 105 3.31 18.64 14.01
C HIS A 105 4.15 17.39 14.23
N ASN A 106 3.77 16.54 15.19
CA ASN A 106 4.53 15.36 15.58
C ASN A 106 4.21 14.18 14.64
N LEU A 107 4.49 14.32 13.34
CA LEU A 107 4.20 13.31 12.31
C LEU A 107 4.99 12.01 12.52
N ASN A 108 4.38 10.88 12.18
CA ASN A 108 4.92 9.52 12.36
C ASN A 108 5.35 9.16 13.80
N TYR A 109 4.64 9.67 14.81
CA TYR A 109 4.94 9.36 16.21
C TYR A 109 4.74 7.87 16.52
N ASP A 110 5.73 7.25 17.18
CA ASP A 110 5.83 5.80 17.31
C ASP A 110 6.13 5.30 18.72
N SER A 111 6.08 6.18 19.72
CA SER A 111 6.28 5.80 21.12
C SER A 111 5.33 4.66 21.52
N TRP A 112 5.79 3.78 22.42
CA TRP A 112 4.96 2.70 22.94
C TRP A 112 3.66 3.20 23.59
N SER A 113 3.66 4.42 24.14
CA SER A 113 2.46 5.09 24.67
C SER A 113 1.36 5.22 23.61
N VAL A 114 1.68 5.70 22.40
CA VAL A 114 0.68 5.86 21.33
C VAL A 114 0.22 4.50 20.79
N ILE A 115 1.15 3.55 20.64
CA ILE A 115 0.85 2.18 20.20
C ILE A 115 -0.12 1.52 21.17
N ALA A 116 0.23 1.47 22.45
CA ALA A 116 -0.60 0.86 23.48
C ALA A 116 -1.95 1.57 23.60
N TYR A 117 -1.97 2.90 23.55
CA TYR A 117 -3.19 3.69 23.63
C TYR A 117 -4.16 3.38 22.49
N GLN A 118 -3.71 3.53 21.25
CA GLN A 118 -4.56 3.34 20.07
C GLN A 118 -5.00 1.86 19.92
N ARG A 119 -4.14 0.89 20.20
CA ARG A 119 -4.54 -0.53 20.18
C ARG A 119 -5.57 -0.83 21.26
N PHE A 120 -5.44 -0.21 22.44
CA PHE A 120 -6.42 -0.35 23.51
C PHE A 120 -7.77 0.29 23.16
N THR A 121 -7.80 1.45 22.49
CA THR A 121 -9.08 2.07 22.07
C THR A 121 -9.83 1.20 21.07
N VAL A 122 -9.14 0.55 20.13
CA VAL A 122 -9.75 -0.44 19.21
C VAL A 122 -10.34 -1.61 19.99
N LEU A 123 -9.59 -2.20 20.92
CA LEU A 123 -10.05 -3.31 21.77
C LEU A 123 -11.26 -2.92 22.64
N ALA A 124 -11.22 -1.75 23.28
CA ALA A 124 -12.28 -1.27 24.14
C ALA A 124 -13.57 -0.97 23.37
N THR A 125 -13.47 -0.36 22.19
CA THR A 125 -14.64 0.00 21.38
C THR A 125 -15.24 -1.19 20.64
N GLU A 126 -14.45 -2.23 20.36
CA GLU A 126 -14.94 -3.52 19.86
C GLU A 126 -15.90 -4.22 20.86
N LEU A 127 -15.88 -3.87 22.16
CA LEU A 127 -16.86 -4.41 23.12
C LEU A 127 -18.31 -4.06 22.76
N VAL A 128 -18.55 -3.04 21.92
CA VAL A 128 -19.87 -2.75 21.34
C VAL A 128 -20.35 -3.93 20.47
N LEU A 129 -19.44 -4.54 19.70
CA LEU A 129 -19.70 -5.77 18.95
C LEU A 129 -20.01 -6.94 19.90
N GLY A 130 -19.16 -7.13 20.91
CA GLY A 130 -19.36 -8.18 21.92
C GLY A 130 -20.74 -8.09 22.60
N ALA A 131 -21.14 -6.88 23.00
CA ALA A 131 -22.44 -6.62 23.61
C ALA A 131 -23.61 -6.94 22.68
N ALA A 132 -23.53 -6.55 21.40
CA ALA A 132 -24.53 -6.89 20.39
C ALA A 132 -24.69 -8.41 20.27
N LEU A 133 -23.56 -9.10 20.14
CA LEU A 133 -23.49 -10.55 19.98
C LEU A 133 -24.04 -11.33 21.18
N LEU A 134 -23.76 -10.88 22.41
CA LEU A 134 -24.36 -11.45 23.62
C LEU A 134 -25.89 -11.31 23.60
N ARG A 135 -26.40 -10.15 23.19
CA ARG A 135 -27.84 -9.92 23.08
C ARG A 135 -28.46 -10.78 21.97
N PHE A 136 -27.73 -11.05 20.87
CA PHE A 136 -28.16 -11.99 19.84
C PHE A 136 -28.43 -13.39 20.41
N ILE A 137 -27.57 -13.88 21.30
CA ILE A 137 -27.65 -15.23 21.93
C ILE A 137 -28.89 -15.36 22.82
N ARG A 138 -29.16 -14.36 23.68
CA ARG A 138 -30.19 -14.46 24.73
C ARG A 138 -31.61 -14.61 24.18
N ASP A 139 -31.91 -13.95 23.05
CA ASP A 139 -33.23 -14.01 22.40
C ASP A 139 -33.26 -14.95 21.18
N ALA A 140 -32.30 -15.86 21.05
CA ALA A 140 -32.25 -16.79 19.91
C ALA A 140 -33.15 -18.00 20.12
N ILE A 141 -33.78 -18.47 19.04
CA ILE A 141 -34.55 -19.73 19.02
C ILE A 141 -33.64 -20.92 19.37
N ASP A 142 -32.42 -20.93 18.83
CA ASP A 142 -31.37 -21.90 19.15
C ASP A 142 -30.15 -21.15 19.75
N PRO A 143 -30.12 -20.96 21.09
CA PRO A 143 -29.03 -20.25 21.76
C PRO A 143 -27.66 -20.93 21.59
N ARG A 144 -27.62 -22.26 21.42
CA ARG A 144 -26.34 -22.99 21.24
C ARG A 144 -25.74 -22.64 19.89
N MET A 145 -26.53 -22.73 18.84
CA MET A 145 -26.09 -22.38 17.48
C MET A 145 -25.76 -20.88 17.37
N GLN A 146 -26.60 -20.01 17.96
CA GLN A 146 -26.32 -18.58 17.96
C GLN A 146 -25.03 -18.25 18.73
N ARG A 147 -24.70 -18.97 19.80
CA ARG A 147 -23.42 -18.80 20.53
C ARG A 147 -22.22 -19.10 19.63
N ILE A 148 -22.30 -20.15 18.81
CA ILE A 148 -21.26 -20.50 17.84
C ILE A 148 -21.09 -19.39 16.80
N ILE A 149 -22.19 -18.92 16.20
CA ILE A 149 -22.15 -17.80 15.23
C ILE A 149 -21.57 -16.54 15.87
N SER A 150 -21.96 -16.27 17.11
CA SER A 150 -21.51 -15.08 17.84
C SER A 150 -20.03 -15.15 18.19
N ALA A 151 -19.53 -16.30 18.66
CA ALA A 151 -18.11 -16.52 18.88
C ALA A 151 -17.33 -16.43 17.56
N SER A 152 -17.87 -16.99 16.47
CA SER A 152 -17.28 -16.90 15.13
C SER A 152 -17.12 -15.45 14.65
N LEU A 153 -18.15 -14.60 14.83
CA LEU A 153 -18.10 -13.19 14.48
C LEU A 153 -17.12 -12.39 15.35
N PHE A 154 -17.09 -12.64 16.66
CA PHE A 154 -16.17 -11.95 17.58
C PHE A 154 -14.70 -12.33 17.34
N LEU A 155 -14.46 -13.57 16.91
CA LEU A 155 -13.13 -14.09 16.57
C LEU A 155 -12.86 -14.06 15.05
N HIS A 156 -13.66 -13.35 14.26
CA HIS A 156 -13.56 -13.39 12.80
C HIS A 156 -12.17 -12.90 12.32
N PRO A 157 -11.44 -13.65 11.46
CA PRO A 157 -10.09 -13.29 11.02
C PRO A 157 -10.01 -11.91 10.37
N GLY A 158 -11.06 -11.50 9.67
CA GLY A 158 -11.15 -10.16 9.10
C GLY A 158 -11.05 -9.03 10.12
N PHE A 159 -11.61 -9.15 11.33
CA PHE A 159 -11.44 -8.13 12.37
C PHE A 159 -10.03 -8.17 12.95
N LEU A 160 -9.44 -9.35 13.13
CA LEU A 160 -8.06 -9.47 13.59
C LEU A 160 -7.08 -8.79 12.62
N ILE A 161 -7.21 -9.09 11.32
CA ILE A 161 -6.34 -8.56 10.26
C ILE A 161 -6.53 -7.06 10.09
N VAL A 162 -7.78 -6.60 9.96
CA VAL A 162 -8.07 -5.21 9.57
C VAL A 162 -8.01 -4.25 10.78
N ASP A 163 -8.46 -4.68 11.96
CA ASP A 163 -8.53 -3.79 13.12
C ASP A 163 -7.30 -3.93 14.03
N HIS A 164 -6.94 -5.16 14.41
CA HIS A 164 -5.93 -5.38 15.46
C HIS A 164 -4.49 -5.46 14.93
N MET A 165 -4.29 -5.79 13.65
CA MET A 165 -2.98 -5.71 12.98
C MET A 165 -2.90 -4.45 12.11
N HIS A 166 -3.72 -4.34 11.06
CA HIS A 166 -3.66 -3.21 10.12
C HIS A 166 -4.02 -1.84 10.75
N PHE A 167 -4.86 -1.81 11.79
CA PHE A 167 -5.35 -0.64 12.53
C PHE A 167 -6.57 0.07 11.91
N GLN A 168 -7.77 -0.32 12.33
CA GLN A 168 -9.06 0.32 12.02
C GLN A 168 -10.09 0.07 13.14
N TYR A 169 -11.19 0.83 13.14
CA TYR A 169 -12.30 0.68 14.11
C TYR A 169 -13.51 -0.07 13.55
N ASN A 170 -13.31 -1.10 12.70
CA ASN A 170 -14.46 -1.77 12.06
C ASN A 170 -15.30 -2.56 13.06
N GLY A 171 -14.72 -3.24 14.04
CA GLY A 171 -15.43 -3.99 15.07
C GLY A 171 -16.46 -3.14 15.80
N PHE A 172 -16.08 -1.91 16.19
CA PHE A 172 -17.00 -0.92 16.76
C PHE A 172 -18.19 -0.61 15.82
N MET A 173 -17.90 -0.25 14.57
CA MET A 173 -18.92 0.15 13.59
C MET A 173 -19.83 -1.02 13.17
N PHE A 174 -19.27 -2.23 12.98
CA PHE A 174 -20.05 -3.44 12.77
C PHE A 174 -20.84 -3.83 14.02
N GLY A 175 -20.38 -3.49 15.23
CA GLY A 175 -21.18 -3.59 16.44
C GLY A 175 -22.45 -2.74 16.38
N ILE A 176 -22.35 -1.49 15.91
CA ILE A 176 -23.53 -0.62 15.67
C ILE A 176 -24.44 -1.24 14.60
N LEU A 177 -23.86 -1.77 13.50
CA LEU A 177 -24.63 -2.47 12.46
C LEU A 177 -25.40 -3.66 13.03
N LEU A 178 -24.74 -4.49 13.85
CA LEU A 178 -25.36 -5.66 14.46
C LEU A 178 -26.46 -5.25 15.46
N TRP A 179 -26.27 -4.18 16.25
CA TRP A 179 -27.33 -3.61 17.07
C TRP A 179 -28.54 -3.17 16.23
N SER A 180 -28.31 -2.52 15.09
CA SER A 180 -29.36 -2.12 14.16
C SER A 180 -30.13 -3.33 13.59
N ILE A 181 -29.42 -4.37 13.15
CA ILE A 181 -30.01 -5.63 12.67
C ILE A 181 -30.80 -6.32 13.79
N LEU A 182 -30.27 -6.31 15.02
CA LEU A 182 -30.93 -6.89 16.19
C LEU A 182 -32.23 -6.17 16.52
N MET A 183 -32.28 -4.83 16.40
CA MET A 183 -33.52 -4.07 16.58
C MET A 183 -34.56 -4.45 15.52
N ALA A 184 -34.14 -4.65 14.26
CA ALA A 184 -35.02 -5.17 13.21
C ALA A 184 -35.53 -6.59 13.54
N ARG A 185 -34.66 -7.48 14.03
CA ARG A 185 -35.02 -8.85 14.47
C ARG A 185 -36.09 -8.82 15.56
N ASN A 186 -35.94 -7.92 16.52
CA ASN A 186 -36.83 -7.79 17.67
C ASN A 186 -38.09 -6.95 17.35
N GLY A 187 -38.31 -6.57 16.09
CA GLY A 187 -39.49 -5.82 15.65
C GLY A 187 -39.44 -4.30 15.90
N ASN A 188 -38.39 -3.79 16.53
CA ASN A 188 -38.18 -2.35 16.75
C ASN A 188 -37.55 -1.69 15.51
N ARG A 189 -38.39 -1.50 14.49
CA ARG A 189 -38.01 -0.96 13.18
C ARG A 189 -37.50 0.48 13.26
N LEU A 190 -38.09 1.30 14.12
CA LEU A 190 -37.66 2.70 14.30
C LEU A 190 -36.23 2.77 14.86
N ALA A 191 -35.92 2.03 15.94
CA ALA A 191 -34.58 1.99 16.51
C ALA A 191 -33.54 1.43 15.52
N SER A 192 -33.92 0.45 14.70
CA SER A 192 -33.08 -0.06 13.61
C SER A 192 -32.71 1.05 12.62
N GLY A 193 -33.70 1.82 12.14
CA GLY A 193 -33.46 2.96 11.25
C GLY A 193 -32.57 4.05 11.86
N ILE A 194 -32.76 4.39 13.13
CA ILE A 194 -31.94 5.37 13.85
C ILE A 194 -30.50 4.89 13.97
N LEU A 195 -30.27 3.66 14.42
CA LEU A 195 -28.91 3.11 14.58
C LEU A 195 -28.18 3.00 13.25
N PHE A 196 -28.87 2.65 12.17
CA PHE A 196 -28.29 2.64 10.84
C PHE A 196 -27.96 4.05 10.32
N ALA A 197 -28.82 5.04 10.58
CA ALA A 197 -28.54 6.44 10.26
C ALA A 197 -27.30 6.96 11.03
N VAL A 198 -27.16 6.57 12.30
CA VAL A 198 -25.97 6.87 13.10
C VAL A 198 -24.73 6.24 12.46
N LEU A 199 -24.80 4.97 12.07
CA LEU A 199 -23.70 4.25 11.40
C LEU A 199 -23.25 4.92 10.09
N LEU A 200 -24.18 5.40 9.27
CA LEU A 200 -23.85 6.13 8.03
C LEU A 200 -23.04 7.41 8.31
N ASN A 201 -23.29 8.05 9.46
CA ASN A 201 -22.56 9.23 9.91
C ASN A 201 -21.23 8.91 10.61
N PHE A 202 -20.96 7.64 10.93
CA PHE A 202 -19.64 7.15 11.33
C PHE A 202 -18.79 6.76 10.12
N LYS A 203 -19.38 6.13 9.09
CA LYS A 203 -18.65 5.78 7.86
C LYS A 203 -19.61 5.65 6.68
N HIS A 204 -19.37 6.46 5.66
CA HIS A 204 -20.27 6.53 4.50
C HIS A 204 -20.26 5.25 3.65
N ILE A 205 -19.28 4.35 3.80
CA ILE A 205 -19.24 3.06 3.07
C ILE A 205 -20.47 2.18 3.33
N TYR A 206 -21.11 2.31 4.50
CA TYR A 206 -22.35 1.59 4.81
C TYR A 206 -23.54 2.01 3.93
N MET A 207 -23.40 3.05 3.11
CA MET A 207 -24.37 3.42 2.09
C MET A 207 -24.64 2.26 1.10
N TYR A 208 -23.71 1.33 0.92
CA TYR A 208 -23.92 0.10 0.12
C TYR A 208 -25.08 -0.76 0.64
N LEU A 209 -25.36 -0.67 1.95
CA LEU A 209 -26.42 -1.41 2.63
C LEU A 209 -27.72 -0.60 2.73
N ALA A 210 -27.68 0.71 2.48
CA ALA A 210 -28.80 1.61 2.69
C ALA A 210 -30.06 1.29 1.86
N PRO A 211 -29.97 0.84 0.59
CA PRO A 211 -31.16 0.47 -0.18
C PRO A 211 -32.00 -0.63 0.48
N ALA A 212 -31.35 -1.65 1.07
CA ALA A 212 -32.05 -2.72 1.77
C ALA A 212 -32.78 -2.20 3.03
N TYR A 213 -32.12 -1.32 3.80
CA TYR A 213 -32.74 -0.66 4.96
C TYR A 213 -33.92 0.21 4.55
N PHE A 214 -33.77 1.02 3.51
CA PHE A 214 -34.82 1.90 3.01
C PHE A 214 -36.06 1.12 2.61
N VAL A 215 -35.91 0.12 1.73
CA VAL A 215 -37.03 -0.70 1.26
C VAL A 215 -37.67 -1.50 2.39
N TYR A 216 -36.87 -2.09 3.29
CA TYR A 216 -37.39 -2.84 4.42
C TYR A 216 -38.17 -1.97 5.40
N LEU A 217 -37.63 -0.82 5.80
CA LEU A 217 -38.29 0.06 6.76
C LEU A 217 -39.52 0.71 6.14
N LEU A 218 -39.43 1.17 4.89
CA LEU A 218 -40.58 1.73 4.19
C LEU A 218 -41.70 0.67 4.09
N GLY A 219 -41.40 -0.51 3.53
CA GLY A 219 -42.39 -1.56 3.34
C GLY A 219 -42.94 -2.18 4.63
N SER A 220 -42.11 -2.41 5.64
CA SER A 220 -42.54 -3.11 6.88
C SER A 220 -43.03 -2.20 8.01
N PHE A 221 -42.70 -0.91 7.99
CA PHE A 221 -43.06 0.04 9.06
C PHE A 221 -44.05 1.10 8.61
N CYS A 222 -43.89 1.61 7.39
CA CYS A 222 -44.69 2.71 6.87
C CYS A 222 -45.91 2.25 6.07
N PHE A 223 -45.89 1.04 5.52
CA PHE A 223 -47.00 0.47 4.75
C PHE A 223 -47.69 -0.68 5.49
N SER A 224 -49.01 -0.80 5.32
CA SER A 224 -49.79 -1.96 5.74
C SER A 224 -49.67 -3.09 4.70
N SER A 225 -50.10 -4.31 5.07
CA SER A 225 -50.20 -5.43 4.12
C SER A 225 -51.18 -5.19 2.96
N SER A 226 -52.10 -4.21 3.09
CA SER A 226 -53.01 -3.78 2.03
C SER A 226 -52.46 -2.63 1.17
N GLY A 227 -51.28 -2.10 1.48
CA GLY A 227 -50.65 -0.99 0.75
C GLY A 227 -51.03 0.40 1.25
N GLU A 228 -51.74 0.52 2.38
CA GLU A 228 -52.07 1.81 2.99
C GLU A 228 -50.88 2.40 3.75
N ILE A 229 -50.68 3.72 3.67
CA ILE A 229 -49.57 4.41 4.32
C ILE A 229 -49.95 4.79 5.75
N HIS A 230 -49.19 4.28 6.72
CA HIS A 230 -49.21 4.73 8.10
C HIS A 230 -48.39 6.04 8.24
N ILE A 231 -49.04 7.17 7.96
CA ILE A 231 -48.41 8.51 7.96
C ILE A 231 -47.65 8.81 9.25
N LYS A 232 -48.18 8.40 10.42
CA LYS A 232 -47.50 8.58 11.72
C LYS A 232 -46.15 7.87 11.77
N ASN A 233 -46.08 6.61 11.31
CA ASN A 233 -44.86 5.82 11.30
C ASN A 233 -43.87 6.39 10.28
N PHE A 234 -44.37 6.79 9.10
CA PHE A 234 -43.56 7.44 8.08
C PHE A 234 -42.91 8.73 8.59
N LEU A 235 -43.70 9.65 9.17
CA LEU A 235 -43.19 10.90 9.73
C LEU A 235 -42.26 10.63 10.92
N SER A 236 -42.57 9.67 11.78
CA SER A 236 -41.70 9.29 12.90
C SER A 236 -40.34 8.81 12.41
N LEU A 237 -40.31 7.94 11.40
CA LEU A 237 -39.08 7.43 10.82
C LEU A 237 -38.30 8.54 10.11
N ALA A 238 -38.95 9.31 9.24
CA ALA A 238 -38.34 10.40 8.49
C ALA A 238 -37.73 11.45 9.42
N ASN A 239 -38.48 11.93 10.42
CA ASN A 239 -37.99 12.92 11.37
C ASN A 239 -36.85 12.38 12.23
N SER A 240 -36.88 11.10 12.61
CA SER A 240 -35.80 10.50 13.40
C SER A 240 -34.50 10.40 12.59
N VAL A 241 -34.58 10.01 11.32
CA VAL A 241 -33.40 9.97 10.43
C VAL A 241 -32.88 11.39 10.17
N ILE A 242 -33.76 12.34 9.84
CA ILE A 242 -33.40 13.75 9.63
C ILE A 242 -32.73 14.32 10.88
N ALA A 243 -33.25 14.04 12.08
CA ALA A 243 -32.66 14.51 13.33
C ALA A 243 -31.22 14.02 13.51
N VAL A 244 -30.93 12.75 13.21
CA VAL A 244 -29.56 12.20 13.27
C VAL A 244 -28.63 12.94 12.31
N PHE A 245 -29.05 13.14 11.06
CA PHE A 245 -28.24 13.88 10.07
C PHE A 245 -28.08 15.36 10.43
N LEU A 246 -29.09 16.00 11.02
CA LEU A 246 -28.97 17.38 11.50
C LEU A 246 -28.00 17.49 12.68
N VAL A 247 -27.99 16.53 13.61
CA VAL A 247 -27.01 16.52 14.71
C VAL A 247 -25.59 16.32 14.18
N SER A 248 -25.41 15.49 13.15
CA SER A 248 -24.11 15.22 12.52
C SER A 248 -23.62 16.39 11.66
N LEU A 249 -24.40 16.76 10.64
CA LEU A 249 -24.02 17.70 9.58
C LEU A 249 -24.41 19.14 9.90
N GLY A 250 -25.38 19.37 10.80
CA GLY A 250 -25.92 20.70 11.13
C GLY A 250 -24.85 21.74 11.48
N PRO A 251 -23.87 21.45 12.36
CA PRO A 251 -22.78 22.39 12.66
C PRO A 251 -22.02 22.84 11.39
N PHE A 252 -21.75 21.92 10.47
CA PHE A 252 -21.03 22.20 9.22
C PHE A 252 -21.90 22.92 8.18
N ILE A 253 -23.22 22.70 8.21
CA ILE A 253 -24.18 23.46 7.40
C ILE A 253 -24.22 24.92 7.85
N VAL A 254 -24.31 25.16 9.17
CA VAL A 254 -24.33 26.52 9.74
C VAL A 254 -23.02 27.26 9.46
N MET A 255 -21.88 26.56 9.47
CA MET A 255 -20.58 27.13 9.13
C MET A 255 -20.33 27.29 7.61
N GLY A 256 -21.26 26.86 6.75
CA GLY A 256 -21.09 26.93 5.29
C GLY A 256 -20.06 25.96 4.69
N GLN A 257 -19.73 24.89 5.41
CA GLN A 257 -18.63 23.96 5.06
C GLN A 257 -19.09 22.68 4.35
N LEU A 258 -20.38 22.57 4.02
CA LEU A 258 -20.95 21.35 3.41
C LEU A 258 -20.25 20.94 2.09
N PRO A 259 -19.92 21.85 1.15
CA PRO A 259 -19.19 21.47 -0.07
C PRO A 259 -17.81 20.89 0.22
N GLN A 260 -17.07 21.49 1.16
CA GLN A 260 -15.75 21.02 1.58
C GLN A 260 -15.85 19.62 2.19
N LEU A 261 -16.78 19.42 3.13
CA LEU A 261 -17.03 18.12 3.75
C LEU A 261 -17.35 17.04 2.70
N LEU A 262 -18.26 17.34 1.76
CA LEU A 262 -18.63 16.39 0.71
C LEU A 262 -17.45 16.05 -0.23
N SER A 263 -16.59 17.01 -0.54
CA SER A 263 -15.40 16.77 -1.36
C SER A 263 -14.38 15.84 -0.69
N ARG A 264 -14.30 15.88 0.66
CA ARG A 264 -13.46 14.96 1.46
C ARG A 264 -14.07 13.57 1.55
N LEU A 265 -15.37 13.48 1.79
CA LEU A 265 -16.08 12.19 1.91
C LEU A 265 -16.14 11.42 0.59
N PHE A 266 -16.27 12.12 -0.54
CA PHE A 266 -16.41 11.53 -1.87
C PHE A 266 -15.34 12.06 -2.83
N PRO A 267 -14.08 11.61 -2.72
CA PRO A 267 -13.01 12.03 -3.63
C PRO A 267 -13.19 11.37 -5.01
N PHE A 268 -13.65 12.13 -5.99
CA PHE A 268 -13.94 11.64 -7.35
C PHE A 268 -12.70 11.44 -8.26
N THR A 269 -11.49 11.66 -7.74
CA THR A 269 -10.23 11.61 -8.51
C THR A 269 -9.62 10.20 -8.63
N ARG A 270 -10.32 9.15 -8.18
CA ARG A 270 -9.80 7.76 -8.13
C ARG A 270 -10.44 6.86 -9.20
N GLY A 271 -9.62 6.14 -9.96
CA GLY A 271 -10.09 5.19 -10.99
C GLY A 271 -10.53 3.81 -10.48
N LEU A 272 -11.01 2.99 -11.42
CA LEU A 272 -11.74 1.73 -11.20
C LEU A 272 -10.95 0.68 -10.38
N ASN A 273 -9.69 0.41 -10.71
CA ASN A 273 -8.80 -0.46 -9.91
C ASN A 273 -7.59 0.32 -9.38
N HIS A 274 -7.84 1.51 -8.81
CA HIS A 274 -6.80 2.39 -8.32
C HIS A 274 -6.10 1.86 -7.06
N ALA A 275 -6.65 0.89 -6.32
CA ALA A 275 -6.06 0.35 -5.09
C ALA A 275 -5.76 -1.16 -5.20
N TYR A 276 -5.26 -1.76 -4.11
CA TYR A 276 -5.07 -3.21 -4.02
C TYR A 276 -6.32 -3.92 -4.55
N TRP A 277 -6.15 -4.91 -5.43
CA TRP A 277 -7.28 -5.47 -6.17
C TRP A 277 -8.24 -6.15 -5.20
N ALA A 278 -9.38 -5.52 -4.93
CA ALA A 278 -10.53 -6.23 -4.40
C ALA A 278 -10.87 -7.34 -5.40
N PRO A 279 -11.07 -8.60 -4.97
CA PRO A 279 -11.52 -9.68 -5.85
C PRO A 279 -12.97 -9.46 -6.29
N ASN A 280 -13.17 -8.50 -7.18
CA ASN A 280 -14.44 -8.10 -7.76
C ASN A 280 -14.50 -8.47 -9.26
N VAL A 281 -15.60 -8.12 -9.93
CA VAL A 281 -15.78 -8.46 -11.34
C VAL A 281 -14.77 -7.73 -12.23
N TRP A 282 -14.35 -6.53 -11.85
CA TRP A 282 -13.38 -5.73 -12.62
C TRP A 282 -11.98 -6.36 -12.65
N ALA A 283 -11.59 -7.11 -11.61
CA ALA A 283 -10.38 -7.92 -11.63
C ALA A 283 -10.45 -9.04 -12.70
N LEU A 284 -11.62 -9.67 -12.87
CA LEU A 284 -11.84 -10.69 -13.90
C LEU A 284 -11.88 -10.09 -15.31
N VAL A 285 -12.53 -8.93 -15.48
CA VAL A 285 -12.55 -8.19 -16.75
C VAL A 285 -11.13 -7.78 -17.14
N THR A 286 -10.35 -7.30 -16.16
CA THR A 286 -8.92 -6.99 -16.33
C THR A 286 -8.12 -8.22 -16.75
N PHE A 287 -8.35 -9.37 -16.13
CA PHE A 287 -7.71 -10.62 -16.54
C PHE A 287 -8.08 -11.02 -17.97
N ALA A 288 -9.37 -10.95 -18.31
CA ALA A 288 -9.86 -11.29 -19.64
C ALA A 288 -9.28 -10.37 -20.73
N ASP A 289 -9.25 -9.06 -20.49
CA ASP A 289 -8.63 -8.07 -21.39
C ASP A 289 -7.19 -8.46 -21.76
N ARG A 290 -6.45 -8.99 -20.79
CA ARG A 290 -5.05 -9.40 -20.99
C ARG A 290 -4.89 -10.71 -21.73
N VAL A 291 -5.76 -11.69 -21.46
CA VAL A 291 -5.78 -12.95 -22.21
C VAL A 291 -6.11 -12.65 -23.68
N LEU A 292 -7.08 -11.77 -23.92
CA LEU A 292 -7.45 -11.33 -25.26
C LEU A 292 -6.33 -10.56 -25.96
N LEU A 293 -5.65 -9.66 -25.26
CA LEU A 293 -4.49 -8.95 -25.80
C LEU A 293 -3.41 -9.91 -26.28
N ARG A 294 -3.05 -10.91 -25.47
CA ARG A 294 -2.05 -11.94 -25.85
C ARG A 294 -2.50 -12.81 -27.00
N TYR A 295 -3.79 -13.14 -27.05
CA TYR A 295 -4.35 -13.91 -28.14
C TYR A 295 -4.32 -13.12 -29.46
N ALA A 296 -4.69 -11.84 -29.42
CA ALA A 296 -4.64 -10.94 -30.57
C ALA A 296 -3.20 -10.75 -31.09
N GLU A 297 -2.23 -10.54 -30.19
CA GLU A 297 -0.79 -10.45 -30.54
C GLU A 297 -0.24 -11.74 -31.18
N ARG A 298 -0.69 -12.91 -30.72
CA ARG A 298 -0.22 -14.21 -31.27
C ARG A 298 -0.77 -14.53 -32.65
N ILE A 299 -1.99 -14.09 -32.95
CA ILE A 299 -2.68 -14.44 -34.21
C ILE A 299 -2.54 -13.31 -35.25
N GLY A 300 -2.06 -12.13 -34.85
CA GLY A 300 -2.00 -10.97 -35.74
C GLY A 300 -3.39 -10.50 -36.16
N ALA A 301 -4.39 -10.68 -35.28
CA ALA A 301 -5.76 -10.28 -35.55
C ALA A 301 -5.87 -8.75 -35.60
N ASP A 302 -6.57 -8.22 -36.61
CA ASP A 302 -6.80 -6.78 -36.80
C ASP A 302 -7.87 -6.27 -35.81
N VAL A 303 -7.52 -6.28 -34.52
CA VAL A 303 -8.34 -5.75 -33.43
C VAL A 303 -7.81 -4.38 -33.04
N SER A 304 -8.70 -3.41 -32.83
CA SER A 304 -8.32 -2.07 -32.40
C SER A 304 -7.75 -2.11 -30.97
N ILE A 305 -6.42 -2.17 -30.85
CA ILE A 305 -5.71 -2.18 -29.57
C ILE A 305 -5.48 -0.75 -29.10
N HIS A 306 -6.01 -0.40 -27.94
CA HIS A 306 -5.76 0.89 -27.31
C HIS A 306 -4.38 0.88 -26.63
N GLY A 307 -3.42 1.61 -27.20
CA GLY A 307 -2.05 1.74 -26.67
C GLY A 307 -1.95 2.05 -25.16
N PRO A 308 -2.75 2.98 -24.59
CA PRO A 308 -2.76 3.24 -23.14
C PRO A 308 -3.26 2.07 -22.30
N GLY A 309 -4.10 1.20 -22.86
CA GLY A 309 -4.61 0.03 -22.17
C GLY A 309 -3.57 -1.07 -22.04
N VAL A 310 -2.68 -1.24 -23.02
CA VAL A 310 -1.55 -2.20 -22.93
C VAL A 310 -0.64 -1.86 -21.73
N THR A 311 -0.47 -0.56 -21.44
CA THR A 311 0.42 -0.04 -20.40
C THR A 311 -0.22 0.16 -19.03
N SER A 312 -1.54 0.34 -18.96
CA SER A 312 -2.27 0.72 -17.73
C SER A 312 -2.38 -0.40 -16.69
N THR A 313 -2.66 -1.64 -17.08
CA THR A 313 -2.93 -2.75 -16.14
C THR A 313 -1.84 -3.82 -16.06
N SER A 314 -0.77 -3.68 -16.85
CA SER A 314 0.39 -4.59 -16.84
C SER A 314 1.32 -4.41 -15.62
N ARG A 315 1.02 -3.45 -14.74
CA ARG A 315 1.96 -3.00 -13.70
C ARG A 315 1.51 -3.26 -12.26
N GLY A 316 0.24 -3.67 -12.04
CA GLY A 316 -0.39 -3.72 -10.71
C GLY A 316 -0.11 -2.50 -9.81
N LEU A 317 0.14 -1.35 -10.45
CA LEU A 317 0.36 -0.06 -9.82
C LEU A 317 -1.00 0.59 -9.61
N VAL A 318 -1.15 1.24 -8.45
CA VAL A 318 -2.23 2.15 -8.10
C VAL A 318 -2.37 3.21 -9.21
N GLY A 319 -3.46 3.16 -9.97
CA GLY A 319 -3.73 4.08 -11.08
C GLY A 319 -5.02 3.75 -11.84
N ASP A 320 -5.46 4.65 -12.73
CA ASP A 320 -6.68 4.48 -13.50
C ASP A 320 -6.52 3.35 -14.53
N THR A 321 -7.36 2.32 -14.44
CA THR A 321 -7.34 1.19 -15.36
C THR A 321 -8.02 1.52 -16.67
N VAL A 322 -7.23 1.51 -17.74
CA VAL A 322 -7.65 1.57 -19.13
C VAL A 322 -7.47 0.18 -19.71
N PHE A 323 -8.48 -0.32 -20.40
CA PHE A 323 -8.47 -1.64 -21.02
C PHE A 323 -7.85 -1.57 -22.42
N ALA A 324 -7.11 -2.60 -22.80
CA ALA A 324 -6.36 -2.65 -24.06
C ALA A 324 -7.23 -3.10 -25.24
N VAL A 325 -8.11 -4.08 -25.01
CA VAL A 325 -8.96 -4.72 -26.00
C VAL A 325 -10.44 -4.52 -25.66
N LEU A 326 -10.80 -4.64 -24.39
CA LEU A 326 -12.16 -4.44 -23.90
C LEU A 326 -12.51 -2.94 -23.79
N PRO A 327 -13.80 -2.59 -23.87
CA PRO A 327 -14.23 -1.20 -23.73
C PRO A 327 -14.00 -0.67 -22.31
N ASN A 328 -13.65 0.62 -22.22
CA ASN A 328 -13.46 1.27 -20.93
C ASN A 328 -14.76 1.33 -20.11
N VAL A 329 -14.67 0.89 -18.86
CA VAL A 329 -15.77 0.97 -17.90
C VAL A 329 -15.75 2.38 -17.30
N GLN A 330 -16.90 3.05 -17.29
CA GLN A 330 -17.09 4.36 -16.66
C GLN A 330 -17.85 4.24 -15.33
N PRO A 331 -17.75 5.22 -14.42
CA PRO A 331 -18.47 5.19 -13.14
C PRO A 331 -19.97 4.95 -13.31
N ILE A 332 -20.58 5.55 -14.34
CA ILE A 332 -22.00 5.37 -14.64
C ILE A 332 -22.37 3.92 -14.99
N HIS A 333 -21.49 3.18 -15.67
CA HIS A 333 -21.72 1.76 -15.98
C HIS A 333 -21.77 0.93 -14.71
N THR A 334 -20.79 1.15 -13.83
CA THR A 334 -20.69 0.44 -12.54
C THR A 334 -21.87 0.75 -11.61
N PHE A 335 -22.29 2.01 -11.58
CA PHE A 335 -23.45 2.45 -10.82
C PHE A 335 -24.74 1.81 -11.35
N THR A 336 -24.94 1.83 -12.68
CA THR A 336 -26.12 1.24 -13.33
C THR A 336 -26.17 -0.26 -13.09
N LEU A 337 -25.04 -0.97 -13.22
CA LEU A 337 -24.96 -2.41 -13.00
C LEU A 337 -25.24 -2.77 -11.54
N THR A 338 -24.63 -2.05 -10.60
CA THR A 338 -24.88 -2.23 -9.16
C THR A 338 -26.36 -2.05 -8.84
N LEU A 339 -26.96 -0.96 -9.33
CA LEU A 339 -28.37 -0.66 -9.09
C LEU A 339 -29.29 -1.70 -9.73
N ALA A 340 -28.98 -2.18 -10.94
CA ALA A 340 -29.77 -3.22 -11.61
C ALA A 340 -29.81 -4.52 -10.79
N PHE A 341 -28.65 -5.00 -10.33
CA PHE A 341 -28.58 -6.21 -9.49
C PHE A 341 -29.26 -6.02 -8.12
N GLN A 342 -29.05 -4.86 -7.50
CA GLN A 342 -29.74 -4.54 -6.24
C GLN A 342 -31.26 -4.50 -6.44
N SER A 343 -31.75 -3.91 -7.53
CA SER A 343 -33.19 -3.76 -7.80
C SER A 343 -33.93 -5.11 -7.82
N VAL A 344 -33.33 -6.16 -8.39
CA VAL A 344 -33.93 -7.52 -8.38
C VAL A 344 -34.21 -7.99 -6.95
N VAL A 345 -33.25 -7.78 -6.05
CA VAL A 345 -33.35 -8.21 -4.65
C VAL A 345 -34.28 -7.30 -3.85
N LEU A 346 -34.21 -5.98 -4.12
CA LEU A 346 -35.05 -4.98 -3.46
C LEU A 346 -36.52 -5.14 -3.83
N LEU A 347 -36.85 -5.48 -5.08
CA LEU A 347 -38.23 -5.79 -5.48
C LEU A 347 -38.75 -6.99 -4.70
N LYS A 348 -37.96 -8.06 -4.55
CA LYS A 348 -38.35 -9.22 -3.75
C LYS A 348 -38.55 -8.87 -2.27
N LEU A 349 -37.70 -7.98 -1.72
CA LEU A 349 -37.83 -7.48 -0.36
C LEU A 349 -39.10 -6.65 -0.17
N TRP A 350 -39.46 -5.81 -1.13
CA TRP A 350 -40.66 -4.98 -1.10
C TRP A 350 -41.93 -5.81 -0.93
N PHE A 351 -42.07 -6.88 -1.72
CA PHE A 351 -43.25 -7.76 -1.65
C PHE A 351 -43.26 -8.70 -0.44
N ASN A 352 -42.12 -8.94 0.19
CA ASN A 352 -42.04 -9.83 1.35
C ASN A 352 -41.06 -9.28 2.40
N PRO A 353 -41.46 -8.26 3.19
CA PRO A 353 -40.55 -7.53 4.07
C PRO A 353 -40.44 -8.17 5.47
N THR A 354 -39.93 -9.41 5.54
CA THR A 354 -39.56 -10.10 6.80
C THR A 354 -38.13 -9.79 7.23
N TYR A 355 -37.79 -10.09 8.49
CA TYR A 355 -36.41 -10.01 8.97
C TYR A 355 -35.43 -10.86 8.14
N LYS A 356 -35.82 -12.08 7.75
CA LYS A 356 -34.93 -12.98 6.98
C LYS A 356 -34.70 -12.48 5.56
N SER A 357 -35.76 -12.03 4.89
CA SER A 357 -35.62 -11.42 3.55
C SER A 357 -34.84 -10.11 3.62
N PHE A 358 -35.03 -9.31 4.67
CA PHE A 358 -34.22 -8.11 4.92
C PHE A 358 -32.73 -8.44 5.08
N LEU A 359 -32.37 -9.38 5.96
CA LEU A 359 -30.97 -9.76 6.17
C LEU A 359 -30.33 -10.37 4.92
N THR A 360 -31.11 -11.14 4.14
CA THR A 360 -30.68 -11.67 2.84
C THR A 360 -30.45 -10.54 1.84
N ALA A 361 -31.39 -9.60 1.75
CA ALA A 361 -31.30 -8.45 0.86
C ALA A 361 -30.15 -7.51 1.24
N LEU A 362 -29.91 -7.32 2.54
CA LEU A 362 -28.78 -6.59 3.08
C LEU A 362 -27.45 -7.19 2.61
N THR A 363 -27.31 -8.51 2.78
CA THR A 363 -26.13 -9.27 2.35
C THR A 363 -25.91 -9.15 0.84
N LEU A 364 -26.97 -9.33 0.04
CA LEU A 364 -26.89 -9.27 -1.42
C LEU A 364 -26.66 -7.84 -1.95
N CYS A 365 -27.18 -6.80 -1.29
CA CYS A 365 -26.87 -5.42 -1.64
C CYS A 365 -25.40 -5.12 -1.42
N GLY A 366 -24.85 -5.55 -0.27
CA GLY A 366 -23.41 -5.48 -0.01
C GLY A 366 -22.60 -6.25 -1.05
N TYR A 367 -23.05 -7.45 -1.44
CA TYR A 367 -22.39 -8.28 -2.44
C TYR A 367 -22.38 -7.61 -3.83
N ALA A 368 -23.51 -7.05 -4.25
CA ALA A 368 -23.63 -6.34 -5.52
C ALA A 368 -22.74 -5.09 -5.56
N SER A 369 -22.74 -4.28 -4.48
CA SER A 369 -21.86 -3.11 -4.39
C SER A 369 -20.38 -3.49 -4.35
N TYR A 370 -20.03 -4.59 -3.69
CA TYR A 370 -18.66 -5.09 -3.63
C TYR A 370 -18.17 -5.58 -5.01
N LEU A 371 -19.00 -6.33 -5.73
CA LEU A 371 -18.64 -6.91 -7.03
C LEU A 371 -18.60 -5.89 -8.17
N PHE A 372 -19.55 -4.95 -8.18
CA PHE A 372 -19.78 -4.04 -9.31
C PHE A 372 -19.51 -2.58 -8.99
N GLY A 373 -19.08 -2.23 -7.78
CA GLY A 373 -18.77 -0.84 -7.42
C GLY A 373 -17.58 -0.28 -8.20
N TRP A 374 -17.58 1.03 -8.45
CA TRP A 374 -16.49 1.73 -9.14
C TRP A 374 -15.16 1.62 -8.40
N HIS A 375 -15.18 1.92 -7.10
CA HIS A 375 -13.98 1.99 -6.29
C HIS A 375 -14.22 1.24 -4.98
N VAL A 376 -13.82 -0.02 -4.97
CA VAL A 376 -14.03 -0.96 -3.86
C VAL A 376 -12.69 -1.50 -3.41
N HIS A 377 -12.42 -1.42 -2.11
CA HIS A 377 -11.25 -2.00 -1.48
C HIS A 377 -11.52 -3.41 -0.97
N GLU A 378 -10.48 -4.23 -0.89
CA GLU A 378 -10.49 -5.59 -0.33
C GLU A 378 -11.14 -5.65 1.07
N LYS A 379 -10.88 -4.63 1.91
CA LYS A 379 -11.45 -4.50 3.26
C LYS A 379 -12.99 -4.46 3.28
N ALA A 380 -13.61 -3.99 2.20
CA ALA A 380 -15.07 -3.85 2.09
C ALA A 380 -15.80 -5.20 2.07
N VAL A 381 -15.09 -6.32 1.86
CA VAL A 381 -15.66 -7.67 1.90
C VAL A 381 -16.36 -7.97 3.24
N LEU A 382 -15.98 -7.32 4.33
CA LEU A 382 -16.64 -7.48 5.64
C LEU A 382 -18.12 -7.03 5.63
N LEU A 383 -18.50 -6.09 4.75
CA LEU A 383 -19.90 -5.69 4.57
C LEU A 383 -20.77 -6.84 4.06
N VAL A 384 -20.15 -7.84 3.43
CA VAL A 384 -20.79 -9.06 2.96
C VAL A 384 -20.72 -10.16 4.02
N LEU A 385 -19.52 -10.44 4.53
CA LEU A 385 -19.28 -11.61 5.39
C LEU A 385 -20.00 -11.52 6.74
N VAL A 386 -20.08 -10.33 7.34
CA VAL A 386 -20.69 -10.16 8.66
C VAL A 386 -22.20 -10.45 8.63
N PRO A 387 -23.02 -9.83 7.75
CA PRO A 387 -24.42 -10.20 7.61
C PRO A 387 -24.64 -11.65 7.17
N LEU A 388 -23.79 -12.18 6.28
CA LEU A 388 -23.90 -13.56 5.79
C LEU A 388 -23.68 -14.59 6.91
N SER A 389 -22.80 -14.29 7.87
CA SER A 389 -22.55 -15.16 9.03
C SER A 389 -23.81 -15.41 9.86
N LEU A 390 -24.71 -14.42 9.97
CA LEU A 390 -25.99 -14.56 10.67
C LEU A 390 -26.99 -15.48 9.94
N LEU A 391 -26.82 -15.68 8.63
CA LEU A 391 -27.66 -16.57 7.81
C LEU A 391 -27.09 -18.00 7.72
N ALA A 392 -25.85 -18.22 8.15
CA ALA A 392 -25.12 -19.46 7.90
C ALA A 392 -25.82 -20.72 8.47
N ALA A 393 -26.47 -20.62 9.63
CA ALA A 393 -27.13 -21.77 10.28
C ALA A 393 -28.58 -22.03 9.83
N GLU A 394 -29.16 -21.15 9.01
CA GLU A 394 -30.59 -21.21 8.65
C GLU A 394 -30.87 -22.30 7.62
N ARG A 395 -30.02 -22.42 6.60
CA ARG A 395 -30.18 -23.39 5.51
C ARG A 395 -28.81 -23.86 5.01
N GLN A 396 -28.76 -25.10 4.55
CA GLN A 396 -27.52 -25.67 4.00
C GLN A 396 -26.99 -24.87 2.79
N ALA A 397 -27.87 -24.30 1.97
CA ALA A 397 -27.46 -23.41 0.88
C ALA A 397 -26.71 -22.16 1.39
N TYR A 398 -27.20 -21.52 2.45
CA TYR A 398 -26.54 -20.36 3.05
C TYR A 398 -25.21 -20.74 3.71
N PHE A 399 -25.15 -21.90 4.38
CA PHE A 399 -23.89 -22.43 4.93
C PHE A 399 -22.83 -22.61 3.84
N ARG A 400 -23.17 -23.24 2.72
CA ARG A 400 -22.25 -23.47 1.60
C ARG A 400 -21.74 -22.15 1.03
N THR A 401 -22.64 -21.20 0.77
CA THR A 401 -22.26 -19.85 0.32
C THR A 401 -21.39 -19.13 1.35
N PHE A 402 -21.71 -19.24 2.64
CA PHE A 402 -20.94 -18.64 3.72
C PHE A 402 -19.50 -19.17 3.77
N ILE A 403 -19.29 -20.48 3.66
CA ILE A 403 -17.94 -21.06 3.68
C ILE A 403 -17.12 -20.57 2.48
N ILE A 404 -17.68 -20.62 1.28
CA ILE A 404 -16.99 -20.17 0.05
C ILE A 404 -16.65 -18.68 0.13
N ALA A 405 -17.62 -17.85 0.50
CA ALA A 405 -17.43 -16.41 0.63
C ALA A 405 -16.42 -16.06 1.73
N SER A 406 -16.47 -16.74 2.88
CA SER A 406 -15.55 -16.47 3.99
C SER A 406 -14.12 -16.87 3.66
N VAL A 407 -13.90 -18.07 3.08
CA VAL A 407 -12.55 -18.51 2.71
C VAL A 407 -11.95 -17.59 1.64
N SER A 408 -12.70 -17.32 0.57
CA SER A 408 -12.22 -16.43 -0.50
C SER A 408 -12.03 -14.98 -0.02
N GLY A 409 -12.97 -14.46 0.76
CA GLY A 409 -12.93 -13.11 1.30
C GLY A 409 -11.80 -12.90 2.31
N ILE A 410 -11.59 -13.82 3.26
CA ILE A 410 -10.48 -13.75 4.22
C ILE A 410 -9.14 -13.89 3.50
N PHE A 411 -9.02 -14.84 2.57
CA PHE A 411 -7.79 -15.02 1.80
C PHE A 411 -7.41 -13.76 1.01
N SER A 412 -8.42 -13.01 0.52
CA SER A 412 -8.19 -11.75 -0.18
C SER A 412 -7.65 -10.62 0.71
N LEU A 413 -7.73 -10.76 2.04
CA LEU A 413 -7.17 -9.80 3.00
C LEU A 413 -5.70 -10.06 3.32
N PHE A 414 -5.18 -11.29 3.12
CA PHE A 414 -3.77 -11.63 3.41
C PHE A 414 -2.74 -10.69 2.79
N PRO A 415 -2.90 -10.20 1.55
CA PRO A 415 -1.94 -9.26 0.97
C PRO A 415 -1.81 -7.92 1.72
N LEU A 416 -2.73 -7.58 2.63
CA LEU A 416 -2.62 -6.39 3.49
C LEU A 416 -1.40 -6.45 4.42
N LEU A 417 -1.03 -7.65 4.87
CA LEU A 417 0.06 -7.91 5.80
C LEU A 417 1.19 -8.64 5.07
N PHE A 418 2.23 -7.90 4.70
CA PHE A 418 3.32 -8.40 3.85
C PHE A 418 4.51 -8.96 4.62
N THR A 419 4.50 -8.80 5.94
CA THR A 419 5.60 -9.18 6.84
C THR A 419 5.53 -10.68 7.17
N PRO A 420 6.67 -11.40 7.17
CA PRO A 420 6.66 -12.86 7.32
C PRO A 420 6.02 -13.37 8.62
N ALA A 421 6.20 -12.65 9.74
CA ALA A 421 5.65 -13.02 11.03
C ALA A 421 4.12 -12.94 11.02
N GLU A 422 3.56 -11.82 10.55
CA GLU A 422 2.13 -11.60 10.43
C GLU A 422 1.49 -12.53 9.40
N SER A 423 2.17 -12.83 8.28
CA SER A 423 1.68 -13.82 7.31
C SER A 423 1.50 -15.22 7.92
N LEU A 424 2.36 -15.63 8.86
CA LEU A 424 2.17 -16.89 9.58
C LEU A 424 0.95 -16.81 10.50
N ILE A 425 0.82 -15.71 11.24
CA ILE A 425 -0.28 -15.49 12.20
C ILE A 425 -1.63 -15.51 11.48
N GLU A 426 -1.79 -14.76 10.38
CA GLU A 426 -3.07 -14.67 9.67
C GLU A 426 -3.50 -16.00 9.05
N VAL A 427 -2.56 -16.79 8.51
CA VAL A 427 -2.85 -18.10 7.90
C VAL A 427 -3.26 -19.10 8.98
N LEU A 428 -2.48 -19.22 10.06
CA LEU A 428 -2.77 -20.15 11.15
C LEU A 428 -4.09 -19.78 11.86
N TYR A 429 -4.28 -18.50 12.17
CA TYR A 429 -5.49 -18.02 12.82
C TYR A 429 -6.73 -18.26 11.95
N SER A 430 -6.65 -17.98 10.65
CA SER A 430 -7.76 -18.21 9.72
C SER A 430 -8.09 -19.69 9.55
N ALA A 431 -7.07 -20.56 9.51
CA ALA A 431 -7.26 -22.01 9.43
C ALA A 431 -7.91 -22.58 10.70
N LEU A 432 -7.46 -22.13 11.88
CA LEU A 432 -8.06 -22.52 13.16
C LEU A 432 -9.51 -22.04 13.26
N TRP A 433 -9.77 -20.77 12.93
CA TRP A 433 -11.13 -20.23 12.90
C TRP A 433 -12.03 -21.06 11.97
N LEU A 434 -11.57 -21.36 10.75
CA LEU A 434 -12.33 -22.16 9.80
C LEU A 434 -12.64 -23.56 10.35
N LEU A 435 -11.67 -24.20 11.01
CA LEU A 435 -11.85 -25.52 11.63
C LEU A 435 -12.93 -25.48 12.73
N PHE A 436 -12.88 -24.48 13.61
CA PHE A 436 -13.86 -24.30 14.69
C PHE A 436 -15.25 -23.88 14.21
N VAL A 437 -15.34 -23.21 13.06
CA VAL A 437 -16.61 -22.76 12.48
C VAL A 437 -17.25 -23.84 11.61
N TYR A 438 -16.45 -24.55 10.82
CA TYR A 438 -16.95 -25.52 9.84
C TYR A 438 -17.67 -26.70 10.50
N GLN A 439 -17.04 -27.35 11.49
CA GLN A 439 -17.60 -28.56 12.11
C GLN A 439 -18.98 -28.30 12.75
N PRO A 440 -19.16 -27.29 13.62
CA PRO A 440 -20.42 -27.11 14.34
C PRO A 440 -21.57 -26.57 13.48
N LEU A 441 -21.25 -25.82 12.42
CA LEU A 441 -22.26 -25.28 11.51
C LEU A 441 -22.60 -26.24 10.35
N SER A 442 -21.77 -27.25 10.10
CA SER A 442 -22.03 -28.20 9.02
C SER A 442 -23.27 -29.06 9.32
N ARG A 443 -24.33 -28.84 8.54
CA ARG A 443 -25.55 -29.66 8.59
C ARG A 443 -25.71 -30.38 7.25
N ARG A 444 -25.20 -31.62 7.15
CA ARG A 444 -25.27 -32.37 5.88
C ARG A 444 -26.63 -33.01 5.69
N VAL A 445 -27.45 -32.41 4.83
CA VAL A 445 -28.63 -33.05 4.24
C VAL A 445 -28.57 -32.78 2.73
N TYR A 446 -28.38 -33.82 1.94
CA TYR A 446 -28.35 -33.72 0.47
C TYR A 446 -29.72 -34.11 -0.08
N GLU A 447 -30.36 -33.19 -0.79
CA GLU A 447 -31.69 -33.43 -1.40
C GLU A 447 -31.58 -34.17 -2.75
N SER A 448 -30.45 -34.07 -3.46
CA SER A 448 -30.28 -34.68 -4.79
C SER A 448 -28.81 -34.98 -5.13
N LEU A 449 -28.59 -35.85 -6.11
CA LEU A 449 -27.26 -36.19 -6.65
C LEU A 449 -26.53 -34.95 -7.20
N PHE A 450 -27.25 -34.01 -7.80
CA PHE A 450 -26.68 -32.75 -8.30
C PHE A 450 -26.01 -31.95 -7.18
N TYR A 451 -26.65 -31.85 -6.01
CA TYR A 451 -26.07 -31.15 -4.86
C TYR A 451 -24.86 -31.87 -4.26
N VAL A 452 -24.78 -33.20 -4.39
CA VAL A 452 -23.58 -33.97 -3.99
C VAL A 452 -22.40 -33.63 -4.89
N ILE A 453 -22.60 -33.63 -6.21
CA ILE A 453 -21.56 -33.26 -7.19
C ILE A 453 -21.11 -31.82 -6.94
N LEU A 454 -22.05 -30.89 -6.76
CA LEU A 454 -21.73 -29.50 -6.50
C LEU A 454 -20.94 -29.31 -5.19
N ASP A 455 -21.29 -30.01 -4.12
CA ASP A 455 -20.53 -30.00 -2.86
C ASP A 455 -19.11 -30.57 -3.02
N ILE A 456 -18.91 -31.59 -3.86
CA ILE A 456 -17.56 -32.09 -4.19
C ILE A 456 -16.75 -31.00 -4.92
N LEU A 457 -17.34 -30.35 -5.93
CA LEU A 457 -16.69 -29.26 -6.67
C LEU A 457 -16.35 -28.07 -5.76
N GLU A 458 -17.24 -27.71 -4.84
CA GLU A 458 -16.99 -26.66 -3.85
C GLU A 458 -15.85 -27.01 -2.90
N LYS A 459 -15.80 -28.26 -2.41
CA LYS A 459 -14.67 -28.73 -1.58
C LYS A 459 -13.36 -28.74 -2.35
N LEU A 460 -13.37 -29.12 -3.63
CA LEU A 460 -12.20 -29.06 -4.49
C LEU A 460 -11.73 -27.61 -4.70
N TYR A 461 -12.67 -26.68 -4.92
CA TYR A 461 -12.37 -25.25 -4.99
C TYR A 461 -11.73 -24.73 -3.70
N LEU A 462 -12.27 -25.11 -2.54
CA LEU A 462 -11.70 -24.74 -1.23
C LEU A 462 -10.30 -25.35 -1.02
N ALA A 463 -10.08 -26.61 -1.42
CA ALA A 463 -8.77 -27.24 -1.37
C ALA A 463 -7.73 -26.53 -2.26
N GLY A 464 -8.18 -25.91 -3.36
CA GLY A 464 -7.35 -25.09 -4.24
C GLY A 464 -6.67 -23.92 -3.52
N PHE A 465 -7.28 -23.34 -2.47
CA PHE A 465 -6.65 -22.26 -1.69
C PHE A 465 -5.41 -22.72 -0.92
N LEU A 466 -5.35 -23.98 -0.49
CA LEU A 466 -4.15 -24.53 0.15
C LEU A 466 -3.00 -24.60 -0.85
N LEU A 467 -3.27 -25.12 -2.05
CA LEU A 467 -2.29 -25.17 -3.13
C LEU A 467 -1.86 -23.75 -3.55
N LEU A 468 -2.80 -22.82 -3.64
CA LEU A 468 -2.50 -21.42 -3.94
C LEU A 468 -1.63 -20.78 -2.85
N GLN A 469 -1.92 -21.03 -1.57
CA GLN A 469 -1.12 -20.50 -0.46
C GLN A 469 0.30 -21.05 -0.48
N LEU A 470 0.46 -22.36 -0.72
CA LEU A 470 1.77 -22.99 -0.88
C LEU A 470 2.52 -22.38 -2.07
N PHE A 471 1.85 -22.24 -3.22
CA PHE A 471 2.43 -21.62 -4.40
C PHE A 471 2.91 -20.20 -4.10
N VAL A 472 2.06 -19.35 -3.52
CA VAL A 472 2.41 -17.95 -3.21
C VAL A 472 3.53 -17.85 -2.17
N SER A 473 3.62 -18.79 -1.23
CA SER A 473 4.65 -18.80 -0.19
C SER A 473 6.00 -19.30 -0.70
N PHE A 474 6.01 -20.36 -1.52
CA PHE A 474 7.24 -21.05 -1.95
C PHE A 474 7.74 -20.63 -3.33
N TYR A 475 6.87 -20.23 -4.26
CA TYR A 475 7.27 -19.84 -5.62
C TYR A 475 8.29 -18.69 -5.66
N PRO A 476 8.17 -17.62 -4.83
CA PRO A 476 9.20 -16.59 -4.75
C PRO A 476 10.55 -17.11 -4.25
N MET A 477 10.55 -18.12 -3.36
CA MET A 477 11.78 -18.76 -2.89
C MET A 477 12.42 -19.62 -3.99
N LEU A 478 11.61 -20.35 -4.75
CA LEU A 478 12.08 -21.22 -5.83
C LEU A 478 12.66 -20.41 -7.00
N THR A 479 12.02 -19.30 -7.38
CA THR A 479 12.48 -18.39 -8.44
C THR A 479 13.74 -17.60 -8.05
N ALA A 480 13.88 -17.25 -6.77
CA ALA A 480 15.12 -16.67 -6.25
C ALA A 480 16.29 -17.68 -6.24
N TYR A 481 15.99 -18.98 -6.13
CA TYR A 481 16.99 -20.05 -6.17
C TYR A 481 17.44 -20.39 -7.60
N THR A 482 16.53 -20.42 -8.58
CA THR A 482 16.91 -20.63 -10.00
C THR A 482 17.71 -19.48 -10.59
N GLN A 483 17.60 -18.27 -10.05
CA GLN A 483 18.50 -17.15 -10.39
C GLN A 483 19.90 -17.23 -9.74
N ARG A 484 20.13 -18.18 -8.81
CA ARG A 484 21.42 -18.39 -8.12
C ARG A 484 22.24 -19.59 -8.64
N CYS A 485 21.77 -20.32 -9.66
CA CYS A 485 22.53 -21.45 -10.22
C CYS A 485 23.71 -20.98 -11.10
N GLU A 486 24.80 -21.75 -11.02
CA GLU A 486 26.22 -21.41 -11.26
C GLU A 486 26.65 -21.02 -12.70
N PRO A 487 27.77 -20.26 -12.82
CA PRO A 487 28.42 -19.85 -14.07
C PRO A 487 29.32 -20.95 -14.67
N SER A 488 28.81 -22.16 -14.88
CA SER A 488 29.66 -23.28 -15.35
C SER A 488 29.00 -24.26 -16.33
N SER A 489 28.23 -23.78 -17.30
CA SER A 489 27.95 -24.58 -18.50
C SER A 489 27.73 -23.69 -19.72
N ASP A 490 28.42 -24.00 -20.83
CA ASP A 490 28.36 -23.33 -22.14
C ASP A 490 27.02 -23.58 -22.89
N ILE A 491 25.90 -23.58 -22.16
CA ILE A 491 24.57 -23.70 -22.77
C ILE A 491 23.95 -22.29 -22.80
N PRO A 492 23.63 -21.72 -23.97
CA PRO A 492 22.95 -20.43 -24.04
C PRO A 492 21.55 -20.60 -23.42
N CYS A 493 21.31 -19.97 -22.27
CA CYS A 493 19.97 -19.81 -21.74
C CYS A 493 19.18 -18.91 -22.70
N ASP A 494 18.29 -19.49 -23.49
CA ASP A 494 17.37 -18.76 -24.36
C ASP A 494 16.38 -17.94 -23.49
N PRO A 495 16.52 -16.60 -23.42
CA PRO A 495 15.69 -15.76 -22.55
C PRO A 495 14.22 -15.74 -23.01
N SER A 496 13.94 -16.19 -24.23
CA SER A 496 12.62 -16.10 -24.85
C SER A 496 11.61 -17.12 -24.32
N SER A 497 12.05 -18.20 -23.66
CA SER A 497 11.18 -19.27 -23.15
C SER A 497 10.64 -18.98 -21.74
N LEU A 498 11.44 -18.37 -20.86
CA LEU A 498 11.00 -17.94 -19.53
C LEU A 498 10.10 -16.69 -19.58
N ALA A 499 10.40 -15.73 -20.47
CA ALA A 499 9.54 -14.56 -20.70
C ALA A 499 8.12 -14.92 -21.18
N LYS A 500 7.94 -16.08 -21.81
CA LYS A 500 6.62 -16.56 -22.27
C LYS A 500 5.70 -16.99 -21.11
N MET A 501 6.23 -17.31 -19.93
CA MET A 501 5.46 -17.72 -18.74
C MET A 501 5.29 -16.61 -17.68
N GLU A 502 5.75 -15.39 -17.95
CA GLU A 502 5.73 -14.22 -17.04
C GLU A 502 4.35 -13.57 -16.82
N PHE A 503 3.22 -14.24 -16.97
CA PHE A 503 1.91 -13.57 -16.84
C PHE A 503 1.03 -14.09 -15.72
N LEU A 504 0.90 -15.42 -15.63
CA LEU A 504 0.14 -16.05 -14.54
C LEU A 504 0.86 -15.93 -13.17
N PRO A 505 2.18 -16.17 -13.07
CA PRO A 505 2.89 -15.98 -11.81
C PRO A 505 3.10 -14.51 -11.46
N LEU A 506 3.15 -13.59 -12.44
CA LEU A 506 3.38 -12.15 -12.20
C LEU A 506 2.15 -11.49 -11.54
N MET A 507 0.94 -11.88 -11.98
CA MET A 507 -0.30 -11.47 -11.31
C MET A 507 -0.53 -12.15 -9.95
N ALA A 508 0.03 -13.35 -9.74
CA ALA A 508 -0.13 -14.10 -8.48
C ALA A 508 1.00 -13.85 -7.45
N THR A 509 2.23 -13.51 -7.86
CA THR A 509 3.43 -13.58 -7.00
C THR A 509 4.45 -12.45 -7.16
N SER A 510 4.69 -11.90 -8.36
CA SER A 510 5.75 -10.87 -8.51
C SER A 510 5.34 -9.51 -7.92
N LEU A 511 4.04 -9.18 -7.99
CA LEU A 511 3.48 -7.98 -7.35
C LEU A 511 3.76 -7.98 -5.85
N ARG A 512 3.63 -9.11 -5.16
CA ARG A 512 3.94 -9.18 -3.73
C ARG A 512 5.41 -8.93 -3.44
N ARG A 513 6.34 -9.43 -4.26
CA ARG A 513 7.79 -9.27 -4.01
C ARG A 513 8.25 -7.83 -4.23
N GLN A 514 7.96 -7.22 -5.39
CA GLN A 514 8.38 -5.85 -5.68
C GLN A 514 7.68 -4.83 -4.77
N ILE A 515 6.40 -5.05 -4.44
CA ILE A 515 5.66 -4.19 -3.51
C ILE A 515 6.18 -4.38 -2.08
N ARG A 516 6.50 -5.61 -1.66
CA ARG A 516 7.15 -5.87 -0.37
C ARG A 516 8.51 -5.18 -0.31
N GLU A 517 9.36 -5.36 -1.32
CA GLU A 517 10.69 -4.75 -1.37
C GLU A 517 10.59 -3.22 -1.31
N ARG A 518 9.63 -2.61 -2.03
CA ARG A 518 9.37 -1.17 -1.93
C ARG A 518 8.85 -0.74 -0.56
N ARG A 519 7.90 -1.47 0.03
CA ARG A 519 7.36 -1.13 1.36
C ARG A 519 8.41 -1.31 2.46
N SER A 520 9.20 -2.37 2.39
CA SER A 520 10.36 -2.59 3.26
C SER A 520 11.38 -1.47 3.10
N TYR A 521 11.66 -1.01 1.88
CA TYR A 521 12.54 0.13 1.64
C TYR A 521 12.00 1.44 2.25
N VAL A 522 10.73 1.78 2.02
CA VAL A 522 10.10 2.98 2.58
C VAL A 522 10.06 2.90 4.12
N TYR A 523 9.75 1.74 4.66
CA TYR A 523 9.74 1.50 6.11
C TYR A 523 11.15 1.67 6.71
N ALA A 524 12.17 1.05 6.12
CA ALA A 524 13.56 1.23 6.54
C ALA A 524 13.99 2.71 6.48
N LYS A 525 13.65 3.43 5.39
CA LYS A 525 13.92 4.86 5.26
C LYS A 525 13.28 5.69 6.39
N SER A 526 12.05 5.33 6.79
CA SER A 526 11.35 6.03 7.88
C SER A 526 12.00 5.84 9.25
N LEU A 527 12.68 4.70 9.48
CA LEU A 527 13.36 4.38 10.74
C LEU A 527 14.77 4.99 10.86
N GLU A 528 15.43 5.28 9.73
CA GLU A 528 16.83 5.73 9.72
C GLU A 528 17.09 6.97 10.57
N ALA A 529 16.19 7.97 10.53
CA ALA A 529 16.36 9.19 11.33
C ALA A 529 16.34 8.90 12.84
N GLN A 530 15.51 7.94 13.25
CA GLN A 530 15.39 7.51 14.64
C GLN A 530 16.57 6.65 15.08
N GLU A 531 17.01 5.72 14.24
CA GLU A 531 18.20 4.89 14.48
C GLU A 531 19.45 5.76 14.60
N ARG A 532 19.61 6.76 13.72
CA ARG A 532 20.72 7.71 13.79
C ARG A 532 20.72 8.52 15.08
N GLN A 533 19.56 9.05 15.48
CA GLN A 533 19.46 9.78 16.75
C GLN A 533 19.80 8.87 17.94
N THR A 534 19.38 7.61 17.89
CA THR A 534 19.69 6.62 18.92
C THR A 534 21.18 6.30 18.96
N TYR A 535 21.82 6.12 17.80
CA TYR A 535 23.25 5.91 17.65
C TYR A 535 24.08 7.09 18.19
N GLU A 536 23.73 8.33 17.84
CA GLU A 536 24.41 9.53 18.35
C GLU A 536 24.33 9.61 19.89
N ARG A 537 23.18 9.27 20.47
CA ARG A 537 23.01 9.21 21.93
C ARG A 537 23.85 8.11 22.57
N LYS A 538 23.95 6.94 21.92
CA LYS A 538 24.82 5.82 22.34
C LYS A 538 26.29 6.23 22.29
N GLN A 539 26.72 6.95 21.26
CA GLN A 539 28.08 7.43 21.12
C GLN A 539 28.44 8.49 22.17
N GLN A 540 27.52 9.43 22.46
CA GLN A 540 27.69 10.37 23.57
C GLN A 540 27.81 9.67 24.94
N LEU A 541 27.08 8.58 25.15
CA LEU A 541 27.20 7.76 26.35
C LEU A 541 28.56 7.05 26.41
N LYS A 542 29.01 6.46 25.29
CA LYS A 542 30.33 5.81 25.16
C LYS A 542 31.47 6.80 25.42
N ASP A 543 31.38 8.00 24.85
CA ASP A 543 32.36 9.07 25.04
C ASP A 543 32.37 9.60 26.47
N ALA A 544 31.21 9.68 27.12
CA ALA A 544 31.12 10.08 28.52
C ALA A 544 31.75 9.02 29.45
N LEU A 545 31.53 7.73 29.16
CA LEU A 545 32.15 6.62 29.88
C LEU A 545 33.68 6.61 29.70
N ASN A 546 34.16 6.79 28.47
CA ASN A 546 35.59 6.81 28.16
C ASN A 546 36.32 8.01 28.77
N ASN A 547 35.69 9.19 28.75
CA ASN A 547 36.31 10.43 29.23
C ASN A 547 36.02 10.74 30.71
N GLY A 548 35.22 9.92 31.40
CA GLY A 548 34.79 10.17 32.78
C GLY A 548 33.99 11.46 32.97
N LYS A 549 33.36 11.98 31.91
CA LYS A 549 32.59 13.24 31.94
C LYS A 549 31.16 13.00 32.42
N SER A 550 30.56 13.99 33.08
CA SER A 550 29.16 13.91 33.49
C SER A 550 28.22 13.88 32.28
N LEU A 551 27.28 12.92 32.26
CA LEU A 551 26.24 12.79 31.25
C LEU A 551 25.30 14.00 31.19
N ALA A 552 24.86 14.37 29.98
CA ALA A 552 23.82 15.37 29.77
C ALA A 552 22.50 14.96 30.45
N THR A 553 21.76 15.93 30.98
CA THR A 553 20.52 15.69 31.76
C THR A 553 19.48 14.87 30.99
N GLU A 554 19.40 15.06 29.68
CA GLU A 554 18.48 14.34 28.78
C GLU A 554 18.85 12.85 28.65
N LEU A 555 20.15 12.52 28.63
CA LEU A 555 20.65 11.15 28.50
C LEU A 555 20.60 10.37 29.82
N LYS A 556 20.60 11.05 30.98
CA LYS A 556 20.62 10.38 32.29
C LYS A 556 19.43 9.44 32.52
N LYS A 557 18.25 9.79 32.01
CA LYS A 557 17.04 8.96 32.15
C LYS A 557 17.13 7.67 31.33
N ASP A 558 17.71 7.76 30.12
CA ASP A 558 17.80 6.65 29.17
C ASP A 558 19.13 5.87 29.25
N ALA A 559 20.12 6.37 29.99
CA ALA A 559 21.48 5.83 30.05
C ALA A 559 21.53 4.34 30.43
N LYS A 560 20.65 3.89 31.34
CA LYS A 560 20.61 2.48 31.77
C LYS A 560 20.08 1.55 30.67
N ARG A 561 19.14 2.03 29.84
CA ARG A 561 18.61 1.27 28.69
C ARG A 561 19.63 1.26 27.56
N LEU A 562 20.10 2.45 27.16
CA LEU A 562 21.09 2.62 26.10
C LEU A 562 22.40 1.91 26.39
N GLY A 563 22.84 1.85 27.65
CA GLY A 563 24.05 1.13 28.05
C GLY A 563 23.94 -0.39 27.87
N LYS A 564 22.77 -0.99 28.12
CA LYS A 564 22.55 -2.41 27.83
C LYS A 564 22.53 -2.69 26.32
N GLU A 565 21.96 -1.79 25.54
CA GLU A 565 21.92 -1.91 24.08
C GLU A 565 23.30 -1.69 23.45
N LEU A 566 24.13 -0.81 24.04
CA LEU A 566 25.48 -0.52 23.57
C LEU A 566 26.37 -1.77 23.52
N GLU A 567 26.22 -2.69 24.48
CA GLU A 567 26.97 -3.96 24.51
C GLU A 567 26.70 -4.83 23.27
N PHE A 568 25.49 -4.76 22.70
CA PHE A 568 25.14 -5.51 21.49
C PHE A 568 25.61 -4.81 20.21
N ASP A 569 25.83 -3.49 20.26
CA ASP A 569 26.19 -2.66 19.12
C ASP A 569 27.71 -2.35 19.03
N GLU A 570 28.54 -2.92 19.91
CA GLU A 570 29.99 -2.61 19.96
C GLU A 570 30.73 -2.92 18.65
N ALA A 571 30.24 -3.87 17.87
CA ALA A 571 30.79 -4.26 16.57
C ALA A 571 30.35 -3.35 15.40
N GLN A 572 29.35 -2.48 15.62
CA GLN A 572 28.81 -1.60 14.58
C GLN A 572 29.54 -0.24 14.61
N THR A 573 30.25 0.10 13.52
CA THR A 573 30.96 1.37 13.41
C THR A 573 30.02 2.54 13.13
N ASP A 574 29.03 2.36 12.25
CA ASP A 574 28.00 3.37 11.90
C ASP A 574 26.66 2.69 11.58
N PRO A 575 25.51 3.36 11.78
CA PRO A 575 24.21 2.88 11.33
C PRO A 575 24.14 2.80 9.80
N THR A 576 23.69 1.67 9.26
CA THR A 576 23.51 1.50 7.80
C THR A 576 22.41 2.43 7.30
N THR A 577 22.72 3.26 6.31
CA THR A 577 21.75 4.18 5.70
C THR A 577 21.07 3.58 4.48
N HIS A 578 19.90 4.10 4.07
CA HIS A 578 19.30 3.72 2.78
C HIS A 578 20.23 4.00 1.60
N VAL A 579 21.05 5.05 1.71
CA VAL A 579 22.08 5.46 0.74
C VAL A 579 23.14 4.37 0.55
N ASP A 580 23.50 3.64 1.60
CA ASP A 580 24.47 2.53 1.54
C ASP A 580 23.89 1.27 0.86
N ASN A 581 22.56 1.15 0.82
CA ASN A 581 21.88 0.00 0.21
C ASN A 581 21.65 0.16 -1.30
N GLU A 582 21.58 1.38 -1.82
CA GLU A 582 21.30 1.67 -3.24
C GLU A 582 22.31 0.97 -4.16
N TYR A 583 23.59 1.10 -3.85
CA TYR A 583 24.70 0.50 -4.60
C TYR A 583 25.28 -0.76 -3.91
N SER A 584 24.56 -1.36 -2.96
CA SER A 584 25.04 -2.54 -2.20
C SER A 584 25.40 -3.76 -3.08
N ARG A 585 24.80 -3.84 -4.28
CA ARG A 585 25.09 -4.89 -5.28
C ARG A 585 26.30 -4.57 -6.18
N ALA A 586 26.89 -3.39 -6.02
CA ALA A 586 28.06 -2.98 -6.78
C ALA A 586 29.22 -3.97 -6.59
N GLY A 587 29.85 -4.37 -7.70
CA GLY A 587 30.97 -5.30 -7.70
C GLY A 587 30.58 -6.79 -7.67
N ILE A 588 29.31 -7.12 -7.44
CA ILE A 588 28.79 -8.50 -7.58
C ILE A 588 28.35 -8.78 -9.02
N SER A 589 27.68 -7.80 -9.64
CA SER A 589 27.21 -7.87 -11.03
C SER A 589 27.66 -6.65 -11.82
N ASP A 590 28.03 -6.86 -13.07
CA ASP A 590 28.36 -5.76 -13.99
C ASP A 590 27.12 -4.87 -14.26
N PRO A 591 27.29 -3.54 -14.32
CA PRO A 591 26.19 -2.62 -14.60
C PRO A 591 25.64 -2.82 -16.01
N LYS A 592 24.31 -2.78 -16.14
CA LYS A 592 23.58 -2.83 -17.41
C LYS A 592 22.94 -1.46 -17.64
N ILE A 593 23.45 -0.72 -18.63
CA ILE A 593 23.08 0.68 -18.80
C ILE A 593 22.25 0.86 -20.06
N VAL A 594 21.13 1.58 -19.94
CA VAL A 594 20.33 2.01 -21.10
C VAL A 594 20.55 3.49 -21.34
N ILE A 595 20.94 3.84 -22.57
CA ILE A 595 21.13 5.23 -23.01
C ILE A 595 20.01 5.60 -23.97
N THR A 596 19.34 6.72 -23.70
CA THR A 596 18.32 7.28 -24.58
C THR A 596 18.48 8.79 -24.71
N THR A 597 17.71 9.38 -25.62
CA THR A 597 17.72 10.81 -25.93
C THR A 597 16.42 11.48 -25.50
N SER A 598 16.31 12.79 -25.76
CA SER A 598 15.05 13.50 -25.83
C SER A 598 14.10 12.90 -26.90
N ARG A 599 12.82 13.28 -26.84
CA ARG A 599 11.72 12.71 -27.64
C ARG A 599 11.96 12.79 -29.16
N ASP A 600 12.47 13.93 -29.61
CA ASP A 600 12.81 14.17 -31.02
C ASP A 600 14.25 14.70 -31.10
N PRO A 601 15.26 13.81 -31.22
CA PRO A 601 16.66 14.18 -31.18
C PRO A 601 17.19 14.62 -32.55
N SER A 602 18.07 15.62 -32.55
CA SER A 602 18.84 15.99 -33.74
C SER A 602 19.86 14.92 -34.11
N SER A 603 20.37 15.01 -35.34
CA SER A 603 21.45 14.15 -35.82
C SER A 603 22.71 14.24 -34.95
N LYS A 604 23.02 15.42 -34.41
CA LYS A 604 24.18 15.62 -33.52
C LYS A 604 23.97 14.96 -32.15
N LEU A 605 22.79 15.05 -31.56
CA LEU A 605 22.49 14.33 -30.31
C LEU A 605 22.50 12.81 -30.52
N LEU A 606 22.02 12.34 -31.68
CA LEU A 606 22.13 10.92 -32.03
C LEU A 606 23.59 10.47 -32.17
N GLN A 607 24.48 11.30 -32.73
CA GLN A 607 25.93 11.02 -32.75
C GLN A 607 26.51 11.01 -31.33
N PHE A 608 26.19 12.01 -30.52
CA PHE A 608 26.64 12.07 -29.13
C PHE A 608 26.17 10.87 -28.30
N SER A 609 24.92 10.42 -28.47
CA SER A 609 24.40 9.21 -27.79
C SER A 609 25.18 7.94 -28.16
N LYS A 610 25.71 7.86 -29.39
CA LYS A 610 26.59 6.75 -29.80
C LYS A 610 27.97 6.86 -29.13
N GLU A 611 28.50 8.07 -29.00
CA GLU A 611 29.77 8.31 -28.29
C GLU A 611 29.65 7.97 -26.81
N ILE A 612 28.56 8.36 -26.15
CA ILE A 612 28.30 8.00 -24.75
C ILE A 612 28.12 6.49 -24.57
N ARG A 613 27.49 5.79 -25.53
CA ARG A 613 27.47 4.31 -25.54
C ARG A 613 28.87 3.69 -25.61
N LEU A 614 29.78 4.31 -26.35
CA LEU A 614 31.17 3.85 -26.41
C LEU A 614 31.95 4.19 -25.13
N VAL A 615 31.56 5.25 -24.41
CA VAL A 615 32.15 5.59 -23.11
C VAL A 615 31.81 4.51 -22.07
N PHE A 616 30.53 4.16 -21.89
CA PHE A 616 30.11 3.19 -20.89
C PHE A 616 30.11 1.75 -21.43
N PRO A 617 30.96 0.84 -20.91
CA PRO A 617 30.88 -0.59 -21.26
C PRO A 617 29.51 -1.17 -20.89
N ASN A 618 29.09 -2.25 -21.56
CA ASN A 618 27.80 -2.93 -21.30
C ASN A 618 26.56 -2.03 -21.42
N SER A 619 26.67 -0.96 -22.22
CA SER A 619 25.58 -0.02 -22.46
C SER A 619 24.85 -0.26 -23.79
N HIS A 620 23.52 -0.14 -23.75
CA HIS A 620 22.64 -0.28 -24.90
C HIS A 620 21.95 1.05 -25.21
N ARG A 621 22.00 1.47 -26.47
CA ARG A 621 21.30 2.68 -26.93
C ARG A 621 19.90 2.31 -27.41
N ILE A 622 18.88 2.97 -26.88
CA ILE A 622 17.48 2.82 -27.29
C ILE A 622 16.96 4.14 -27.86
N ASN A 623 16.32 4.06 -29.04
CA ASN A 623 15.67 5.21 -29.66
C ASN A 623 14.43 5.59 -28.86
N ARG A 624 14.34 6.87 -28.46
CA ARG A 624 13.28 7.35 -27.56
C ARG A 624 11.89 7.30 -28.18
N GLY A 625 11.74 7.78 -29.41
CA GLY A 625 10.46 7.83 -30.12
C GLY A 625 9.32 8.41 -29.28
N ASN A 626 8.20 7.70 -29.21
CA ASN A 626 7.01 8.11 -28.45
C ASN A 626 6.95 7.53 -27.02
N TYR A 627 7.97 6.84 -26.54
CA TYR A 627 7.95 6.25 -25.20
C TYR A 627 7.85 7.33 -24.13
N VAL A 628 6.94 7.14 -23.17
CA VAL A 628 6.78 8.00 -22.00
C VAL A 628 7.89 7.68 -20.98
N VAL A 629 8.35 8.66 -20.17
CA VAL A 629 9.48 8.46 -19.23
C VAL A 629 9.18 7.33 -18.25
N LYS A 630 7.93 7.29 -17.77
CA LYS A 630 7.42 6.22 -16.92
C LYS A 630 7.50 4.83 -17.58
N GLU A 631 7.13 4.71 -18.85
CA GLU A 631 7.22 3.44 -19.60
C GLU A 631 8.66 2.96 -19.74
N LEU A 632 9.58 3.88 -20.03
CA LEU A 632 11.00 3.54 -20.17
C LEU A 632 11.58 3.08 -18.83
N ALA A 633 11.26 3.78 -17.74
CA ALA A 633 11.68 3.39 -16.39
C ALA A 633 11.15 2.00 -16.01
N ASP A 634 9.88 1.73 -16.33
CA ASP A 634 9.26 0.42 -16.07
C ASP A 634 9.90 -0.69 -16.91
N ALA A 635 10.20 -0.42 -18.18
CA ALA A 635 10.92 -1.36 -19.05
C ALA A 635 12.35 -1.63 -18.55
N CYS A 636 13.04 -0.61 -18.01
CA CYS A 636 14.36 -0.76 -17.40
C CYS A 636 14.29 -1.66 -16.16
N ARG A 637 13.30 -1.46 -15.27
CA ARG A 637 13.08 -2.33 -14.09
C ARG A 637 12.72 -3.77 -14.46
N ALA A 638 11.93 -3.97 -15.51
CA ALA A 638 11.54 -5.31 -15.95
C ALA A 638 12.71 -6.12 -16.53
N ASN A 639 13.72 -5.44 -17.09
CA ASN A 639 14.89 -6.08 -17.69
C ASN A 639 16.13 -6.07 -16.77
N ASP A 640 15.96 -5.78 -15.48
CA ASP A 640 17.04 -5.66 -14.50
C ASP A 640 18.18 -4.73 -14.98
N VAL A 641 17.80 -3.61 -15.62
CA VAL A 641 18.73 -2.53 -15.99
C VAL A 641 19.15 -1.82 -14.72
N THR A 642 20.45 -1.55 -14.57
CA THR A 642 20.99 -0.87 -13.38
C THR A 642 20.82 0.63 -13.50
N ASP A 643 21.07 1.21 -14.68
CA ASP A 643 21.07 2.66 -14.85
C ASP A 643 20.45 3.09 -16.18
N LEU A 644 19.70 4.18 -16.14
CA LEU A 644 19.18 4.85 -17.31
C LEU A 644 19.82 6.23 -17.46
N ILE A 645 20.40 6.47 -18.63
CA ILE A 645 21.00 7.75 -19.00
C ILE A 645 20.12 8.42 -20.06
N VAL A 646 19.61 9.62 -19.77
CA VAL A 646 18.82 10.43 -20.70
C VAL A 646 19.62 11.67 -21.09
N LEU A 647 19.83 11.84 -22.40
CA LEU A 647 20.57 12.98 -22.97
C LEU A 647 19.60 14.01 -23.57
N HIS A 648 19.82 15.28 -23.25
CA HIS A 648 19.10 16.41 -23.81
C HIS A 648 20.01 17.30 -24.67
N GLU A 649 19.40 18.13 -25.49
CA GLU A 649 20.10 19.13 -26.29
C GLU A 649 19.33 20.44 -26.40
N HIS A 650 20.07 21.49 -26.73
CA HIS A 650 19.54 22.75 -27.22
C HIS A 650 20.10 23.05 -28.61
N ARG A 651 19.24 23.08 -29.63
CA ARG A 651 19.60 23.42 -31.02
C ARG A 651 20.79 22.62 -31.57
N GLY A 652 20.81 21.30 -31.37
CA GLY A 652 21.86 20.43 -31.88
C GLY A 652 23.13 20.35 -31.01
N LYS A 653 23.18 21.06 -29.87
CA LYS A 653 24.27 20.98 -28.90
C LYS A 653 23.78 20.28 -27.63
N PRO A 654 24.39 19.15 -27.22
CA PRO A 654 24.03 18.49 -25.96
C PRO A 654 24.23 19.43 -24.77
N ASP A 655 23.23 19.53 -23.90
CA ASP A 655 23.18 20.51 -22.81
C ASP A 655 22.84 19.92 -21.43
N ALA A 656 22.28 18.72 -21.38
CA ALA A 656 22.05 18.01 -20.12
C ALA A 656 22.16 16.50 -20.25
N MET A 657 22.54 15.87 -19.14
CA MET A 657 22.61 14.42 -18.96
C MET A 657 21.96 14.08 -17.61
N ILE A 658 21.03 13.14 -17.63
CA ILE A 658 20.32 12.67 -16.45
C ILE A 658 20.70 11.22 -16.24
N VAL A 659 21.15 10.87 -15.04
CA VAL A 659 21.51 9.50 -14.66
C VAL A 659 20.57 9.03 -13.56
N SER A 660 19.80 7.98 -13.80
CA SER A 660 18.83 7.40 -12.85
C SER A 660 19.20 5.96 -12.54
N HIS A 661 19.45 5.66 -11.27
CA HIS A 661 19.79 4.31 -10.81
C HIS A 661 18.53 3.52 -10.43
N PHE A 662 18.42 2.27 -10.87
CA PHE A 662 17.30 1.35 -10.63
C PHE A 662 17.71 0.24 -9.67
N PRO A 663 16.75 -0.34 -8.91
CA PRO A 663 15.29 -0.21 -9.01
C PRO A 663 14.68 0.99 -8.29
N HIS A 664 15.35 1.52 -7.26
CA HIS A 664 14.85 2.60 -6.40
C HIS A 664 15.93 3.63 -6.05
N GLY A 665 17.03 3.66 -6.81
CA GLY A 665 18.17 4.51 -6.54
C GLY A 665 17.95 5.98 -6.94
N PRO A 666 19.01 6.81 -6.80
CA PRO A 666 18.89 8.23 -7.00
C PRO A 666 18.89 8.61 -8.48
N THR A 667 18.36 9.80 -8.76
CA THR A 667 18.48 10.46 -10.06
C THR A 667 19.33 11.72 -9.91
N VAL A 668 20.43 11.79 -10.65
CA VAL A 668 21.33 12.95 -10.70
C VAL A 668 21.19 13.65 -12.04
N TYR A 669 20.99 14.96 -11.98
CA TYR A 669 20.85 15.81 -13.15
C TYR A 669 22.10 16.66 -13.34
N PHE A 670 22.69 16.56 -14.53
CA PHE A 670 23.88 17.30 -14.93
C PHE A 670 23.57 18.25 -16.09
N THR A 671 24.08 19.47 -16.01
CA THR A 671 24.19 20.36 -17.17
C THR A 671 25.52 20.11 -17.86
N LEU A 672 25.51 19.97 -19.18
CA LEU A 672 26.68 19.81 -20.02
C LEU A 672 27.08 21.15 -20.64
N SER A 673 28.38 21.39 -20.72
CA SER A 673 29.00 22.56 -21.30
C SER A 673 30.30 22.16 -22.01
N ASN A 674 30.77 23.00 -22.93
CA ASN A 674 32.02 22.78 -23.68
C ASN A 674 32.09 21.39 -24.35
N VAL A 675 30.95 20.91 -24.86
CA VAL A 675 30.86 19.59 -25.51
C VAL A 675 31.55 19.62 -26.87
N ALA A 676 32.62 18.86 -27.02
CA ALA A 676 33.28 18.57 -28.28
C ALA A 676 33.05 17.10 -28.64
N LEU A 677 32.35 16.88 -29.75
CA LEU A 677 32.04 15.54 -30.26
C LEU A 677 33.28 14.93 -30.89
N ARG A 678 33.48 13.64 -30.68
CA ARG A 678 34.54 12.88 -31.37
C ARG A 678 34.35 12.91 -32.89
N HIS A 679 33.10 12.83 -33.37
CA HIS A 679 32.81 12.83 -34.81
C HIS A 679 33.19 14.15 -35.52
N ASP A 680 33.30 15.26 -34.78
CA ASP A 680 33.68 16.56 -35.34
C ASP A 680 35.21 16.67 -35.58
N ILE A 681 36.01 15.75 -35.02
CA ILE A 681 37.46 15.75 -35.17
C ILE A 681 37.85 14.84 -36.34
N ALA A 682 38.26 15.45 -37.46
CA ALA A 682 38.59 14.76 -38.72
C ALA A 682 39.60 13.61 -38.55
N THR A 683 40.57 13.75 -37.65
CA THR A 683 41.61 12.74 -37.37
C THR A 683 41.04 11.42 -36.86
N TYR A 684 39.88 11.42 -36.20
CA TYR A 684 39.32 10.24 -35.54
C TYR A 684 38.16 9.59 -36.27
N GLN A 685 37.73 10.15 -37.41
CA GLN A 685 36.59 9.64 -38.20
C GLN A 685 36.76 8.17 -38.64
N ASN A 686 38.01 7.73 -38.88
CA ASN A 686 38.32 6.37 -39.35
C ASN A 686 38.91 5.46 -38.25
N SER A 687 38.98 5.92 -36.99
CA SER A 687 39.52 5.13 -35.88
C SER A 687 38.39 4.47 -35.08
N THR A 688 38.64 3.29 -34.52
CA THR A 688 37.72 2.64 -33.55
C THR A 688 38.15 2.96 -32.12
N VAL A 689 37.20 2.95 -31.19
CA VAL A 689 37.45 3.19 -29.75
C VAL A 689 37.58 1.83 -29.05
N SER A 690 38.57 1.69 -28.16
CA SER A 690 38.68 0.51 -27.31
C SER A 690 37.48 0.42 -26.36
N GLU A 691 36.75 -0.70 -26.39
CA GLU A 691 35.65 -1.00 -25.45
C GLU A 691 36.13 -1.76 -24.20
N GLN A 692 37.45 -1.85 -23.97
CA GLN A 692 38.01 -2.39 -22.72
C GLN A 692 37.48 -1.63 -21.50
N TYR A 693 37.37 -2.33 -20.37
CA TYR A 693 36.94 -1.73 -19.10
C TYR A 693 37.97 -0.67 -18.65
N PRO A 694 37.57 0.60 -18.47
CA PRO A 694 38.50 1.69 -18.21
C PRO A 694 38.93 1.78 -16.74
N HIS A 695 40.15 2.22 -16.51
CA HIS A 695 40.52 2.79 -15.20
C HIS A 695 39.85 4.16 -15.02
N LEU A 696 39.41 4.45 -13.80
CA LEU A 696 38.75 5.72 -13.46
C LEU A 696 39.66 6.55 -12.57
N ILE A 697 39.75 7.84 -12.87
CA ILE A 697 40.44 8.84 -12.05
C ILE A 697 39.40 9.87 -11.61
N PHE A 698 39.23 10.03 -10.30
CA PHE A 698 38.39 11.08 -9.71
C PHE A 698 39.28 12.05 -8.93
N GLU A 699 39.36 13.31 -9.38
CA GLU A 699 40.17 14.34 -8.73
C GLU A 699 39.25 15.38 -8.06
N ASN A 700 39.60 15.77 -6.82
CA ASN A 700 38.94 16.82 -6.04
C ASN A 700 37.44 16.59 -5.68
N PHE A 701 37.06 15.35 -5.39
CA PHE A 701 35.74 15.00 -4.81
C PHE A 701 35.89 14.71 -3.31
N SER A 702 36.09 15.76 -2.50
CA SER A 702 36.35 15.61 -1.06
C SER A 702 35.13 15.81 -0.17
N SER A 703 34.15 16.61 -0.60
CA SER A 703 32.96 16.87 0.21
C SER A 703 32.03 15.65 0.20
N LYS A 704 31.13 15.54 1.19
CA LYS A 704 30.10 14.47 1.22
C LYS A 704 29.27 14.41 -0.07
N LEU A 705 28.91 15.57 -0.62
CA LEU A 705 28.21 15.65 -1.91
C LEU A 705 29.12 15.21 -3.07
N GLY A 706 30.40 15.56 -3.01
CA GLY A 706 31.41 15.11 -3.96
C GLY A 706 31.53 13.59 -3.96
N GLU A 707 31.60 12.95 -2.79
CA GLU A 707 31.62 11.50 -2.66
C GLU A 707 30.35 10.87 -3.23
N ARG A 708 29.18 11.45 -2.95
CA ARG A 708 27.90 11.01 -3.49
C ARG A 708 27.89 11.02 -5.03
N VAL A 709 28.31 12.13 -5.64
CA VAL A 709 28.37 12.26 -7.12
C VAL A 709 29.43 11.32 -7.71
N ARG A 710 30.58 11.17 -7.04
CA ARG A 710 31.63 10.22 -7.40
C ARG A 710 31.07 8.79 -7.44
N ASP A 711 30.30 8.40 -6.43
CA ASP A 711 29.77 7.04 -6.33
C ASP A 711 28.72 6.77 -7.41
N VAL A 712 27.83 7.72 -7.71
CA VAL A 712 26.89 7.60 -8.84
C VAL A 712 27.64 7.40 -10.16
N LEU A 713 28.69 8.18 -10.42
CA LEU A 713 29.46 8.08 -11.66
C LEU A 713 30.35 6.82 -11.72
N LYS A 714 30.90 6.40 -10.58
CA LYS A 714 31.77 5.22 -10.46
C LYS A 714 31.02 3.93 -10.76
N HIS A 715 29.80 3.78 -10.25
CA HIS A 715 29.01 2.55 -10.40
C HIS A 715 28.40 2.36 -11.80
N LEU A 716 28.57 3.33 -12.70
CA LEU A 716 28.28 3.16 -14.13
C LEU A 716 29.34 2.33 -14.87
N PHE A 717 30.45 1.96 -14.20
CA PHE A 717 31.54 1.22 -14.83
C PHE A 717 31.76 -0.13 -14.17
N PRO A 718 32.06 -1.18 -14.96
CA PRO A 718 32.52 -2.45 -14.43
C PRO A 718 33.97 -2.35 -13.91
N VAL A 719 34.38 -3.33 -13.13
CA VAL A 719 35.73 -3.37 -12.53
C VAL A 719 36.78 -3.66 -13.62
N PRO A 720 37.78 -2.78 -13.84
CA PRO A 720 38.79 -2.99 -14.88
C PRO A 720 39.85 -4.01 -14.46
N LYS A 721 40.49 -4.65 -15.45
CA LYS A 721 41.71 -5.43 -15.26
C LYS A 721 42.92 -4.51 -15.05
N GLU A 722 43.94 -4.98 -14.34
CA GLU A 722 45.15 -4.19 -14.04
C GLU A 722 45.96 -3.80 -15.29
N ASP A 723 45.82 -4.55 -16.40
CA ASP A 723 46.52 -4.33 -17.66
C ASP A 723 45.74 -3.42 -18.63
N SER A 724 44.61 -2.87 -18.21
CA SER A 724 43.79 -2.00 -19.06
C SER A 724 44.53 -0.70 -19.41
N LYS A 725 44.59 -0.41 -20.72
CA LYS A 725 45.28 0.78 -21.24
C LYS A 725 44.35 1.99 -21.39
N ARG A 726 43.08 1.84 -21.03
CA ARG A 726 42.04 2.84 -21.19
C ARG A 726 41.82 3.55 -19.85
N VAL A 727 41.81 4.88 -19.85
CA VAL A 727 41.60 5.68 -18.64
C VAL A 727 40.59 6.80 -18.88
N MET A 728 39.68 6.98 -17.93
CA MET A 728 38.71 8.06 -17.92
C MET A 728 38.92 8.92 -16.68
N THR A 729 39.03 10.22 -16.92
CA THR A 729 39.30 11.19 -15.86
C THR A 729 38.07 12.06 -15.66
N PHE A 730 37.63 12.14 -14.41
CA PHE A 730 36.64 13.08 -13.89
C PHE A 730 37.39 14.02 -12.96
N ALA A 731 37.76 15.20 -13.45
CA ALA A 731 38.49 16.20 -12.68
C ALA A 731 37.56 17.34 -12.28
N ASN A 732 37.40 17.57 -10.98
CA ASN A 732 36.56 18.65 -10.47
C ASN A 732 37.36 19.95 -10.28
N GLU A 733 36.93 21.02 -10.96
CA GLU A 733 37.44 22.39 -10.82
C GLU A 733 36.24 23.34 -10.65
N ASP A 734 36.15 24.06 -9.53
CA ASP A 734 35.05 25.02 -9.24
C ASP A 734 33.63 24.45 -9.44
N ASP A 735 33.41 23.20 -9.04
CA ASP A 735 32.17 22.41 -9.20
C ASP A 735 31.82 22.09 -10.67
N PHE A 736 32.75 22.29 -11.61
CA PHE A 736 32.67 21.77 -12.97
C PHE A 736 33.51 20.50 -13.06
N ILE A 737 32.84 19.40 -13.40
CA ILE A 737 33.47 18.10 -13.58
C ILE A 737 33.90 17.99 -15.05
N SER A 738 35.19 18.15 -15.28
CA SER A 738 35.81 17.94 -16.58
C SER A 738 35.95 16.44 -16.85
N PHE A 739 35.26 15.96 -17.88
CA PHE A 739 35.40 14.58 -18.36
C PHE A 739 36.38 14.51 -19.53
N ARG A 740 37.36 13.60 -19.44
CA ARG A 740 38.28 13.28 -20.53
C ARG A 740 38.49 11.78 -20.66
N HIS A 741 38.63 11.31 -21.89
CA HIS A 741 38.81 9.89 -22.20
C HIS A 741 40.12 9.66 -22.97
N HIS A 742 41.08 9.02 -22.31
CA HIS A 742 42.41 8.77 -22.83
C HIS A 742 42.72 7.28 -22.94
N VAL A 743 43.63 6.96 -23.86
CA VAL A 743 44.35 5.69 -23.90
C VAL A 743 45.81 6.00 -23.65
N PHE A 744 46.47 5.18 -22.83
CA PHE A 744 47.87 5.40 -22.48
C PHE A 744 48.75 4.27 -22.96
N VAL A 745 49.99 4.62 -23.31
CA VAL A 745 51.06 3.66 -23.58
C VAL A 745 52.22 3.98 -22.65
N LYS A 746 52.65 2.98 -21.90
CA LYS A 746 53.79 3.09 -20.99
C LYS A 746 55.09 2.88 -21.76
N ILE A 747 55.92 3.91 -21.79
CA ILE A 747 57.30 3.88 -22.29
C ILE A 747 58.23 3.84 -21.06
N PRO A 748 59.46 3.32 -21.14
CA PRO A 748 60.39 3.40 -20.01
C PRO A 748 60.51 4.85 -19.47
N ARG A 749 60.16 5.05 -18.19
CA ARG A 749 60.16 6.33 -17.45
C ARG A 749 59.13 7.40 -17.88
N GLN A 750 58.25 7.14 -18.86
CA GLN A 750 57.23 8.11 -19.29
C GLN A 750 55.93 7.42 -19.71
N VAL A 751 54.79 8.13 -19.59
CA VAL A 751 53.49 7.66 -20.07
C VAL A 751 53.02 8.62 -21.16
N GLN A 752 52.77 8.10 -22.36
CA GLN A 752 52.17 8.88 -23.44
C GLN A 752 50.66 8.68 -23.42
N LEU A 753 49.91 9.78 -23.46
CA LEU A 753 48.45 9.80 -23.47
C LEU A 753 47.96 10.24 -24.84
N ALA A 754 47.01 9.49 -25.39
CA ALA A 754 46.26 9.86 -26.57
C ALA A 754 44.79 10.01 -26.19
N GLU A 755 44.16 11.10 -26.61
CA GLU A 755 42.74 11.34 -26.35
C GLU A 755 41.88 10.73 -27.44
N VAL A 756 40.78 10.06 -27.07
CA VAL A 756 40.02 9.20 -27.98
C VAL A 756 38.51 9.44 -27.94
N GLY A 757 37.97 9.96 -26.83
CA GLY A 757 36.53 10.17 -26.63
C GLY A 757 36.07 11.63 -26.70
N PRO A 758 34.77 11.88 -26.43
CA PRO A 758 34.24 13.23 -26.32
C PRO A 758 34.86 13.99 -25.15
N ARG A 759 34.89 15.32 -25.29
CA ARG A 759 35.23 16.25 -24.20
C ARG A 759 33.96 16.96 -23.77
N PHE A 760 33.74 17.05 -22.48
CA PHE A 760 32.71 17.93 -21.94
C PHE A 760 33.01 18.28 -20.49
N GLU A 761 32.39 19.36 -20.05
CA GLU A 761 32.31 19.75 -18.65
C GLU A 761 30.88 19.56 -18.21
N MET A 762 30.70 18.86 -17.10
CA MET A 762 29.38 18.63 -16.53
C MET A 762 29.28 19.23 -15.13
N LYS A 763 28.14 19.84 -14.83
CA LYS A 763 27.85 20.43 -13.53
C LYS A 763 26.56 19.83 -12.97
N PRO A 764 26.59 19.14 -11.83
CA PRO A 764 25.38 18.66 -11.20
C PRO A 764 24.55 19.84 -10.71
N TYR A 765 23.23 19.79 -10.91
CA TYR A 765 22.31 20.83 -10.42
C TYR A 765 21.20 20.30 -9.51
N GLU A 766 20.92 19.00 -9.54
CA GLU A 766 19.89 18.37 -8.71
C GLU A 766 20.20 16.89 -8.47
N ILE A 767 19.96 16.41 -7.24
CA ILE A 767 19.97 15.00 -6.85
C ILE A 767 18.63 14.69 -6.19
N ARG A 768 17.93 13.65 -6.68
CA ARG A 768 16.67 13.16 -6.14
C ARG A 768 16.80 11.74 -5.63
N GLN A 769 16.16 11.44 -4.51
CA GLN A 769 16.11 10.09 -3.91
C GLN A 769 14.98 9.26 -4.50
N GLY A 770 15.02 9.07 -5.80
CA GLY A 770 14.05 8.30 -6.55
C GLY A 770 14.41 8.27 -8.03
N THR A 771 13.80 7.35 -8.75
CA THR A 771 14.01 7.15 -10.19
C THR A 771 13.35 8.26 -11.01
N ILE A 772 13.78 8.42 -12.27
CA ILE A 772 13.42 9.56 -13.14
C ILE A 772 11.92 9.84 -13.30
N GLU A 773 11.05 8.84 -13.14
CA GLU A 773 9.59 8.99 -13.22
C GLU A 773 8.95 9.56 -11.95
N GLN A 774 9.65 9.52 -10.82
CA GLN A 774 9.16 9.97 -9.52
C GLN A 774 9.47 11.45 -9.33
N ALA A 775 8.67 12.30 -9.96
CA ALA A 775 8.84 13.75 -9.86
C ALA A 775 8.63 14.29 -8.42
N GLU A 776 7.87 13.57 -7.61
CA GLU A 776 7.54 13.89 -6.22
C GLU A 776 8.58 13.37 -5.21
N ALA A 777 9.62 12.65 -5.67
CA ALA A 777 10.67 12.14 -4.80
C ALA A 777 11.42 13.27 -4.10
N GLU A 778 11.86 12.99 -2.87
CA GLU A 778 12.60 13.94 -2.05
C GLU A 778 13.89 14.38 -2.74
N ARG A 779 14.17 15.68 -2.69
CA ARG A 779 15.37 16.27 -3.28
C ARG A 779 16.47 16.26 -2.22
N GLU A 780 17.47 15.41 -2.42
CA GLU A 780 18.65 15.32 -1.56
C GLU A 780 19.46 16.62 -1.64
N TRP A 781 19.63 17.16 -2.85
CA TRP A 781 20.38 18.38 -3.08
C TRP A 781 19.91 19.11 -4.34
N VAL A 782 19.90 20.45 -4.29
CA VAL A 782 19.61 21.32 -5.44
C VAL A 782 20.57 22.50 -5.44
N LEU A 783 21.06 22.87 -6.62
CA LEU A 783 21.93 24.01 -6.81
C LEU A 783 21.17 25.33 -6.62
N ALA A 784 21.46 26.03 -5.52
CA ALA A 784 20.81 27.29 -5.17
C ALA A 784 21.43 28.50 -5.90
N HIS A 785 21.00 28.75 -7.15
CA HIS A 785 21.52 29.82 -8.01
C HIS A 785 21.37 31.24 -7.43
N TYR A 786 20.24 31.54 -6.78
CA TYR A 786 19.87 32.91 -6.37
C TYR A 786 20.22 33.25 -4.92
N SER A 787 21.13 32.50 -4.29
CA SER A 787 21.59 32.80 -2.93
C SER A 787 22.77 33.77 -2.92
N ARG A 788 22.82 34.68 -1.93
CA ARG A 788 23.89 35.70 -1.79
C ARG A 788 25.30 35.10 -1.78
N THR A 789 25.44 33.87 -1.30
CA THR A 789 26.73 33.14 -1.19
C THR A 789 26.94 32.09 -2.27
N ALA A 790 26.03 31.94 -3.26
CA ALA A 790 26.10 30.89 -4.28
C ALA A 790 27.47 30.84 -4.98
N LYS A 791 27.96 32.00 -5.43
CA LYS A 791 29.25 32.13 -6.13
C LYS A 791 30.48 31.93 -5.24
N LYS A 792 30.31 31.78 -3.92
CA LYS A 792 31.40 31.68 -2.94
C LYS A 792 31.60 30.25 -2.42
N ARG A 793 30.67 29.33 -2.64
CA ARG A 793 30.76 27.97 -2.11
C ARG A 793 31.21 27.03 -3.23
N SER A 794 32.22 26.20 -2.95
CA SER A 794 32.40 24.95 -3.70
C SER A 794 31.61 23.88 -2.97
N MET A 795 30.83 23.11 -3.72
CA MET A 795 29.91 22.10 -3.21
C MET A 795 30.49 20.70 -3.31
N LEU A 796 31.33 20.43 -4.32
CA LEU A 796 31.93 19.11 -4.56
C LEU A 796 33.31 18.93 -3.88
N SER A 797 33.91 20.03 -3.39
CA SER A 797 35.20 20.01 -2.70
C SER A 797 35.18 20.84 -1.41
N ASP A 798 35.83 20.35 -0.37
CA ASP A 798 35.90 21.01 0.95
C ASP A 798 36.88 22.20 1.01
N SER A 799 37.80 22.29 0.05
CA SER A 799 38.82 23.33 -0.03
C SER A 799 38.77 24.00 -1.39
N ARG A 800 38.65 25.33 -1.44
CA ARG A 800 38.91 26.07 -2.69
C ARG A 800 40.35 25.78 -3.12
N PRO A 801 40.61 25.41 -4.38
CA PRO A 801 41.97 25.51 -4.90
C PRO A 801 42.42 26.96 -4.72
N GLY A 802 43.53 27.17 -4.01
CA GLY A 802 44.13 28.49 -3.91
C GLY A 802 44.38 29.04 -5.33
N PRO A 803 44.35 30.37 -5.53
CA PRO A 803 44.54 30.95 -6.86
C PRO A 803 45.79 30.34 -7.49
N SER A 804 45.62 29.73 -8.67
CA SER A 804 46.73 29.19 -9.42
C SER A 804 47.79 30.28 -9.52
N LYS A 805 48.98 30.03 -8.96
CA LYS A 805 50.12 30.90 -9.21
C LYS A 805 50.28 30.88 -10.72
N LYS A 806 49.93 31.98 -11.38
CA LYS A 806 50.34 32.25 -12.75
C LYS A 806 51.85 32.02 -12.79
N SER A 807 52.24 30.88 -13.33
CA SER A 807 53.61 30.65 -13.78
C SER A 807 53.85 31.70 -14.85
N LYS A 808 54.56 32.78 -14.49
CA LYS A 808 55.28 33.56 -15.48
C LYS A 808 56.37 32.64 -16.02
N ARG A 809 56.11 32.05 -17.19
CA ARG A 809 57.11 31.77 -18.21
C ARG A 809 56.43 31.68 -19.56
#